data_AF-A0A8D8BM21-F1
#
_entry.id   AF-A0A8D8BM21-F1
#
_cell.length_a   1.000
_cell.length_b   1.000
_cell.length_c   1.000
_cell.angle_alpha   90.00
_cell.angle_beta   90.00
_cell.angle_gamma   90.00
#
_symmetry.space_group_name_H-M   'P 1'
#
loop_
_entity.id
_entity.type
_entity.pdbx_description
1 polymer ?
#
loop_
_entity_poly.entity_id
_entity_poly.type
_entity_poly.pdbx_seq_one_letter_code
_entity_poly.pdbx_strand_id
1 'polypeptide(L)'
;MDLVSMLMFGLMSCAIGAVLMLLVQYYAFVRYFRMPELTQEQQEQCRRSAHSEPYELPGTLLASIKAPDAESKSTIMAINLILQFLYSELRNSNRVRKWFHRKLSLELDELISKTTIGKLFDKLSIRDLDLGSQFPEIKNIRLHNVDLHQDEQHIESLDVLLDLSYEGNFRLAIDADMVLGKKGSLSVKVRQVSGIARLQFTRKPYTHWSLSFVGDPKVDLEVQSQFQGRQMQSNVTSLISNQIRKAIRRKHTLPNYKLRYKPFFHRVDEDYDQPEIPPSGTLEVIVEEITRLNGTARLSHVYCILTLAHMPWVVARQQDDNNMVVSLDLEIHKAKNQQIGIVFKQSDQLVIIEAVIPNTPASKADLKRGDLLLSIQGKRVNTINQVAKIIKALNRPMFILRIERIIPGVIKNDGLMDDLEDYEEIDPNLITFSKNVEAVQIGTAAVKEKTKLSRRSSRDSGGESSLSNTPGTTPVKRLDASKEKKEDAPSKSPHHEPALKKATFDGFPQHSSVDCEFNSFIRMGDLCSFQLMEPFSYLNLSVFGKSSDEHRLLGYLNIPISSILQECSESHLGHHLKKYPLLPPEAIDVSNHQLSMQSGFDQNYCYGDVLLSFVWTEGSLATASGSTPSMKSSTENIKKLKLI
;
A
#
# COMPACT_ATOMS: atom_id res chain seq x y z
N MET A 1 8.32 -41.00 -77.84
CA MET A 1 7.73 -41.14 -76.49
C MET A 1 6.29 -40.70 -76.60
N ASP A 2 5.35 -41.57 -76.21
CA ASP A 2 3.92 -41.30 -76.36
C ASP A 2 3.47 -40.16 -75.44
N LEU A 3 2.52 -39.35 -75.90
CA LEU A 3 1.94 -38.22 -75.18
C LEU A 3 1.47 -38.61 -73.77
N VAL A 4 0.97 -39.84 -73.63
CA VAL A 4 0.53 -40.45 -72.37
C VAL A 4 1.70 -40.61 -71.39
N SER A 5 2.88 -41.04 -71.88
CA SER A 5 4.07 -41.21 -71.05
C SER A 5 4.61 -39.87 -70.54
N MET A 6 4.54 -38.81 -71.35
CA MET A 6 4.89 -37.45 -70.93
C MET A 6 3.91 -36.90 -69.88
N LEU A 7 2.61 -37.13 -70.05
CA LEU A 7 1.59 -36.72 -69.08
C LEU A 7 1.75 -37.46 -67.74
N MET A 8 1.98 -38.77 -67.79
CA MET A 8 2.22 -39.59 -66.59
C MET A 8 3.50 -39.16 -65.87
N PHE A 9 4.57 -38.85 -66.61
CA PHE A 9 5.80 -38.32 -66.01
C PHE A 9 5.57 -36.95 -65.34
N GLY A 10 4.79 -36.07 -65.97
CA GLY A 10 4.41 -34.78 -65.40
C GLY A 10 3.58 -34.90 -64.12
N LEU A 11 2.61 -35.82 -64.09
CA LEU A 11 1.79 -36.12 -62.92
C LEU A 11 2.61 -36.72 -61.77
N MET A 12 3.51 -37.67 -62.07
CA MET A 12 4.39 -38.27 -61.07
C MET A 12 5.38 -37.24 -60.51
N SER A 13 5.93 -36.36 -61.35
CA SER A 13 6.80 -35.26 -60.92
C SER A 13 6.06 -34.25 -60.02
N CYS A 14 4.81 -33.90 -60.33
CA CYS A 14 3.97 -33.06 -59.47
C CYS A 14 3.65 -33.74 -58.13
N ALA A 15 3.33 -35.03 -58.14
CA ALA A 15 3.06 -35.79 -56.91
C ALA A 15 4.30 -35.87 -56.01
N ILE A 16 5.47 -36.17 -56.60
CA ILE A 16 6.74 -36.18 -55.89
C ILE A 16 7.07 -34.79 -55.34
N GLY A 17 6.88 -33.73 -56.16
CA GLY A 17 7.08 -32.34 -55.75
C GLY A 17 6.18 -31.94 -54.58
N ALA A 18 4.91 -32.34 -54.60
CA ALA A 18 3.96 -32.07 -53.51
C ALA A 18 4.35 -32.78 -52.21
N VAL A 19 4.76 -34.05 -52.28
CA VAL A 19 5.25 -34.81 -51.11
C VAL A 19 6.51 -34.16 -50.54
N LEU A 20 7.44 -33.73 -51.39
CA LEU A 20 8.68 -33.08 -50.97
C LEU A 20 8.40 -31.71 -50.31
N MET A 21 7.45 -30.94 -50.84
CA MET A 21 6.97 -29.70 -50.23
C MET A 21 6.35 -29.94 -48.84
N LEU A 22 5.52 -30.97 -48.69
CA LEU A 22 4.92 -31.34 -47.40
C LEU A 22 5.98 -31.79 -46.38
N LEU A 23 7.01 -32.51 -46.81
CA LEU A 23 8.13 -32.89 -45.94
C LEU A 23 8.96 -31.68 -45.51
N VAL A 24 9.20 -30.71 -46.39
CA VAL A 24 9.89 -29.45 -46.03
C VAL A 24 9.04 -28.62 -45.07
N GLN A 25 7.73 -28.51 -45.30
CA GLN A 25 6.81 -27.81 -44.39
C GLN A 25 6.75 -28.51 -43.02
N TYR A 26 6.69 -29.84 -42.98
CA TYR A 26 6.75 -30.61 -41.74
C TYR A 26 8.09 -30.44 -41.02
N TYR A 27 9.21 -30.47 -41.73
CA TYR A 27 10.52 -30.21 -41.14
C TYR A 27 10.63 -28.79 -40.59
N ALA A 28 10.15 -27.78 -41.32
CA ALA A 28 10.10 -26.40 -40.86
C ALA A 28 9.19 -26.25 -39.63
N PHE A 29 8.04 -26.92 -39.61
CA PHE A 29 7.12 -26.96 -38.47
C PHE A 29 7.77 -27.62 -37.24
N VAL A 30 8.36 -28.81 -37.39
CA VAL A 30 9.06 -29.49 -36.29
C VAL A 30 10.26 -28.68 -35.81
N ARG A 31 10.98 -28.00 -36.69
CA ARG A 31 12.11 -27.12 -36.31
C ARG A 31 11.65 -25.84 -35.62
N TYR A 32 10.53 -25.25 -36.05
CA TYR A 32 9.92 -24.10 -35.41
C TYR A 32 9.38 -24.45 -34.01
N PHE A 33 8.78 -25.63 -33.85
CA PHE A 33 8.31 -26.14 -32.55
C PHE A 33 9.40 -26.78 -31.68
N ARG A 34 10.57 -27.10 -32.24
CA ARG A 34 11.81 -27.47 -31.51
C ARG A 34 12.79 -26.30 -31.42
N MET A 35 12.31 -25.06 -31.44
CA MET A 35 13.15 -23.99 -30.87
C MET A 35 13.43 -24.41 -29.42
N PRO A 36 14.71 -24.45 -28.99
CA PRO A 36 15.01 -24.73 -27.60
C PRO A 36 14.24 -23.72 -26.75
N GLU A 37 13.54 -24.19 -25.73
CA GLU A 37 13.14 -23.33 -24.62
C GLU A 37 14.38 -22.55 -24.18
N LEU A 38 14.23 -21.25 -23.90
CA LEU A 38 15.32 -20.43 -23.38
C LEU A 38 16.08 -21.24 -22.35
N THR A 39 17.39 -21.41 -22.52
CA THR A 39 18.22 -22.17 -21.59
C THR A 39 17.97 -21.62 -20.18
N GLN A 40 18.02 -22.43 -19.12
CA GLN A 40 17.88 -21.95 -17.74
C GLN A 40 18.75 -20.70 -17.49
N GLU A 41 19.99 -20.69 -18.00
CA GLU A 41 20.88 -19.53 -17.94
C GLU A 41 20.34 -18.27 -18.64
N GLN A 42 19.64 -18.39 -19.77
CA GLN A 42 19.05 -17.25 -20.49
C GLN A 42 17.76 -16.77 -19.82
N GLN A 43 16.95 -17.67 -19.28
CA GLN A 43 15.79 -17.33 -18.43
C GLN A 43 16.24 -16.63 -17.14
N GLU A 44 17.31 -17.13 -16.52
CA GLU A 44 17.90 -16.54 -15.31
C GLU A 44 18.60 -15.22 -15.62
N GLN A 45 19.22 -15.07 -16.79
CA GLN A 45 19.77 -13.81 -17.27
C GLN A 45 18.66 -12.81 -17.64
N CYS A 46 17.51 -13.26 -18.16
CA CYS A 46 16.32 -12.42 -18.30
C CYS A 46 15.74 -12.00 -16.94
N ARG A 47 15.70 -12.91 -15.95
CA ARG A 47 15.31 -12.60 -14.56
C ARG A 47 16.28 -11.61 -13.90
N ARG A 48 17.58 -11.77 -14.09
CA ARG A 48 18.61 -10.81 -13.63
C ARG A 48 18.58 -9.51 -14.43
N SER A 49 18.14 -9.50 -15.69
CA SER A 49 17.90 -8.25 -16.42
C SER A 49 16.61 -7.55 -16.00
N ALA A 50 15.79 -8.16 -15.13
CA ALA A 50 14.60 -7.55 -14.55
C ALA A 50 14.90 -6.63 -13.36
N HIS A 51 16.18 -6.46 -12.99
CA HIS A 51 16.62 -5.42 -12.06
C HIS A 51 16.30 -4.04 -12.65
N SER A 52 15.74 -3.16 -11.84
CA SER A 52 15.42 -1.80 -12.28
C SER A 52 16.71 -1.06 -12.62
N GLU A 53 16.87 -0.65 -13.88
CA GLU A 53 17.96 0.26 -14.22
C GLU A 53 17.81 1.58 -13.44
N PRO A 54 18.94 2.18 -13.01
CA PRO A 54 18.93 3.49 -12.38
C PRO A 54 18.23 4.52 -13.27
N TYR A 55 17.35 5.32 -12.68
CA TYR A 55 16.79 6.45 -13.41
C TYR A 55 17.89 7.49 -13.68
N GLU A 56 18.04 7.91 -14.93
CA GLU A 56 18.92 8.99 -15.32
C GLU A 56 18.18 10.06 -16.13
N LEU A 57 18.42 11.33 -15.81
CA LEU A 57 17.88 12.43 -16.61
C LEU A 57 18.73 12.58 -17.89
N PRO A 58 18.11 12.64 -19.08
CA PRO A 58 18.86 12.79 -20.34
C PRO A 58 19.82 13.99 -20.31
N GLY A 59 21.06 13.77 -20.78
CA GLY A 59 22.12 14.78 -20.73
C GLY A 59 21.79 16.09 -21.46
N THR A 60 20.97 16.03 -22.51
CA THR A 60 20.46 17.21 -23.22
C THR A 60 19.57 18.08 -22.33
N LEU A 61 18.69 17.48 -21.52
CA LEU A 61 17.84 18.19 -20.58
C LEU A 61 18.65 18.78 -19.42
N LEU A 62 19.64 18.03 -18.91
CA LEU A 62 20.58 18.55 -17.90
C LEU A 62 21.35 19.78 -18.40
N ALA A 63 21.76 19.79 -19.67
CA ALA A 63 22.40 20.94 -20.30
C ALA A 63 21.42 22.14 -20.41
N SER A 64 20.19 21.91 -20.85
CA SER A 64 19.17 22.96 -20.97
C SER A 64 18.72 23.56 -19.62
N ILE A 65 18.76 22.78 -18.53
CA ILE A 65 18.53 23.31 -17.17
C ILE A 65 19.64 24.30 -16.78
N LYS A 66 20.88 24.04 -17.20
CA LYS A 66 22.05 24.90 -16.93
C LYS A 66 22.12 26.13 -17.84
N ALA A 67 21.58 26.03 -19.06
CA ALA A 67 21.50 27.13 -20.03
C ALA A 67 20.11 27.12 -20.70
N PRO A 68 19.11 27.85 -20.15
CA PRO A 68 17.79 27.90 -20.73
C PRO A 68 17.77 28.76 -21.99
N ASP A 69 17.83 28.13 -23.17
CA ASP A 69 17.66 28.81 -24.45
C ASP A 69 16.20 29.21 -24.70
N ALA A 70 16.01 30.34 -25.40
CA ALA A 70 14.73 31.03 -25.54
C ALA A 70 14.06 30.76 -26.90
N GLU A 71 13.45 29.59 -27.09
CA GLU A 71 12.48 29.37 -28.18
C GLU A 71 11.29 28.51 -27.71
N SER A 72 10.15 29.14 -27.39
CA SER A 72 8.96 28.41 -26.91
C SER A 72 7.60 28.92 -27.42
N LYS A 73 7.56 30.03 -28.19
CA LYS A 73 6.28 30.65 -28.58
C LYS A 73 5.42 29.73 -29.48
N SER A 74 6.02 29.00 -30.42
CA SER A 74 5.30 28.05 -31.28
C SER A 74 4.73 26.87 -30.48
N THR A 75 5.48 26.36 -29.50
CA THR A 75 5.06 25.26 -28.62
C THR A 75 3.91 25.67 -27.69
N ILE A 76 3.95 26.89 -27.14
CA ILE A 76 2.86 27.42 -26.30
C ILE A 76 1.55 27.52 -27.10
N MET A 77 1.63 27.97 -28.36
CA MET A 77 0.46 28.02 -29.24
C MET A 77 -0.15 26.63 -29.44
N ALA A 78 0.67 25.61 -29.72
CA ALA A 78 0.20 24.24 -29.85
C ALA A 78 -0.48 23.73 -28.56
N ILE A 79 0.09 24.01 -27.39
CA ILE A 79 -0.51 23.65 -26.09
C ILE A 79 -1.87 24.32 -25.90
N ASN A 80 -1.98 25.63 -26.15
CA ASN A 80 -3.24 26.35 -26.04
C ASN A 80 -4.32 25.78 -26.99
N LEU A 81 -3.95 25.46 -28.24
CA LEU A 81 -4.86 24.85 -29.22
C LEU A 81 -5.36 23.47 -28.76
N ILE A 82 -4.47 22.62 -28.24
CA ILE A 82 -4.83 21.31 -27.68
C ILE A 82 -5.79 21.47 -26.49
N LEU A 83 -5.48 22.36 -25.55
CA LEU A 83 -6.32 22.60 -24.38
C LEU A 83 -7.70 23.14 -24.77
N GLN A 84 -7.76 24.04 -25.75
CA GLN A 84 -9.01 24.60 -26.25
C GLN A 84 -9.85 23.55 -26.99
N PHE A 85 -9.21 22.69 -27.80
CA PHE A 85 -9.88 21.55 -28.44
C PHE A 85 -10.49 20.60 -27.40
N LEU A 86 -9.69 20.15 -26.42
CA LEU A 86 -10.15 19.28 -25.34
C LEU A 86 -11.27 19.93 -24.53
N TYR A 87 -11.17 21.24 -24.24
CA TYR A 87 -12.22 21.97 -23.55
C TYR A 87 -13.52 21.96 -24.35
N SER A 88 -13.48 22.20 -25.66
CA SER A 88 -14.65 22.16 -26.53
C SER A 88 -15.36 20.81 -26.49
N GLU A 89 -14.60 19.72 -26.57
CA GLU A 89 -15.15 18.35 -26.52
C GLU A 89 -15.68 17.97 -25.13
N LEU A 90 -14.99 18.37 -24.06
CA LEU A 90 -15.26 17.86 -22.72
C LEU A 90 -16.20 18.74 -21.89
N ARG A 91 -16.33 20.05 -22.18
CA ARG A 91 -17.10 21.02 -21.35
C ARG A 91 -18.56 20.61 -21.11
N ASN A 92 -19.18 19.94 -22.08
CA ASN A 92 -20.57 19.51 -22.01
C ASN A 92 -20.73 18.04 -21.59
N SER A 93 -19.63 17.32 -21.38
CA SER A 93 -19.68 15.93 -20.93
C SER A 93 -20.26 15.81 -19.51
N ASN A 94 -21.04 14.76 -19.28
CA ASN A 94 -21.63 14.49 -17.97
C ASN A 94 -20.56 14.36 -16.87
N ARG A 95 -19.39 13.79 -17.20
CA ARG A 95 -18.27 13.63 -16.27
C ARG A 95 -17.76 14.99 -15.78
N VAL A 96 -17.49 15.93 -16.70
CA VAL A 96 -16.99 17.27 -16.35
C VAL A 96 -18.07 18.08 -15.64
N ARG A 97 -19.31 18.08 -16.12
CA ARG A 97 -20.42 18.81 -15.48
C ARG A 97 -20.68 18.33 -14.05
N LYS A 98 -20.76 17.01 -13.83
CA LYS A 98 -20.90 16.43 -12.47
C LYS A 98 -19.71 16.77 -11.58
N TRP A 99 -18.49 16.74 -12.12
CA TRP A 99 -17.28 17.11 -11.38
C TRP A 99 -17.31 18.56 -10.92
N PHE A 100 -17.59 19.51 -11.83
CA PHE A 100 -17.68 20.94 -11.48
C PHE A 100 -18.83 21.19 -10.50
N HIS A 101 -20.00 20.61 -10.73
CA HIS A 101 -21.15 20.76 -9.83
C HIS A 101 -20.78 20.30 -8.41
N ARG A 102 -20.18 19.11 -8.27
CA ARG A 102 -19.73 18.59 -6.96
C ARG A 102 -18.68 19.49 -6.33
N LYS A 103 -17.70 19.98 -7.10
CA LYS A 103 -16.63 20.85 -6.58
C LYS A 103 -17.16 22.21 -6.13
N LEU A 104 -17.99 22.85 -6.94
CA LEU A 104 -18.58 24.14 -6.62
C LEU A 104 -19.57 24.04 -5.45
N SER A 105 -20.34 22.95 -5.35
CA SER A 105 -21.24 22.73 -4.20
C SER A 105 -20.46 22.70 -2.88
N LEU A 106 -19.34 21.95 -2.83
CA LEU A 106 -18.46 21.92 -1.65
C LEU A 106 -17.88 23.30 -1.31
N GLU A 107 -17.53 24.09 -2.31
CA GLU A 107 -17.02 25.45 -2.10
C GLU A 107 -18.11 26.41 -1.60
N LEU A 108 -19.36 26.27 -2.07
CA LEU A 108 -20.51 27.03 -1.57
C LEU A 108 -20.83 26.67 -0.11
N ASP A 109 -20.85 25.39 0.23
CA ASP A 109 -21.05 24.92 1.62
C ASP A 109 -19.95 25.44 2.56
N GLU A 110 -18.70 25.48 2.08
CA GLU A 110 -17.59 26.06 2.83
C GLU A 110 -17.74 27.57 3.02
N LEU A 111 -18.21 28.29 1.99
CA LEU A 111 -18.48 29.73 2.09
C LEU A 111 -19.54 30.03 3.14
N ILE A 112 -20.62 29.24 3.24
CA ILE A 112 -21.66 29.39 4.26
C ILE A 112 -21.08 29.10 5.65
N SER A 113 -20.41 27.96 5.82
CA SER A 113 -19.97 27.47 7.14
C SER A 113 -18.81 28.26 7.74
N LYS A 114 -17.89 28.80 6.92
CA LYS A 114 -16.65 29.43 7.40
C LYS A 114 -16.60 30.95 7.25
N THR A 115 -17.61 31.58 6.65
CA THR A 115 -17.61 33.04 6.44
C THR A 115 -18.86 33.69 7.01
N THR A 116 -18.89 35.03 7.00
CA THR A 116 -20.05 35.81 7.43
C THR A 116 -21.28 35.62 6.53
N ILE A 117 -21.14 34.95 5.37
CA ILE A 117 -22.25 34.57 4.47
C ILE A 117 -23.28 33.70 5.19
N GLY A 118 -22.86 32.80 6.09
CA GLY A 118 -23.77 31.94 6.85
C GLY A 118 -24.73 32.68 7.79
N LYS A 119 -24.50 33.97 8.03
CA LYS A 119 -25.47 34.82 8.76
C LYS A 119 -26.64 35.28 7.87
N LEU A 120 -26.46 35.27 6.55
CA LEU A 120 -27.44 35.74 5.57
C LEU A 120 -28.15 34.57 4.87
N PHE A 121 -27.43 33.48 4.63
CA PHE A 121 -27.91 32.32 3.90
C PHE A 121 -27.78 31.06 4.74
N ASP A 122 -28.85 30.28 4.77
CA ASP A 122 -28.90 28.96 5.41
C ASP A 122 -28.39 27.88 4.44
N LYS A 123 -28.78 27.98 3.17
CA LYS A 123 -28.39 27.03 2.12
C LYS A 123 -28.21 27.72 0.77
N LEU A 124 -27.17 27.31 0.03
CA LEU A 124 -26.94 27.72 -1.35
C LEU A 124 -26.90 26.45 -2.22
N SER A 125 -27.72 26.40 -3.26
CA SER A 125 -27.76 25.28 -4.20
C SER A 125 -27.56 25.76 -5.63
N ILE A 126 -26.77 25.03 -6.41
CA ILE A 126 -26.53 25.35 -7.82
C ILE A 126 -27.79 25.04 -8.61
N ARG A 127 -28.35 26.06 -9.28
CA ARG A 127 -29.50 25.92 -10.19
C ARG A 127 -29.04 25.60 -11.60
N ASP A 128 -28.01 26.31 -12.07
CA ASP A 128 -27.45 26.12 -13.41
C ASP A 128 -25.95 26.46 -13.43
N LEU A 129 -25.22 25.81 -14.34
CA LEU A 129 -23.79 25.90 -14.52
C LEU A 129 -23.44 25.96 -16.00
N ASP A 130 -22.79 27.06 -16.39
CA ASP A 130 -22.17 27.27 -17.68
C ASP A 130 -20.67 27.52 -17.49
N LEU A 131 -19.84 26.67 -18.10
CA LEU A 131 -18.39 26.74 -17.97
C LEU A 131 -17.78 27.89 -18.79
N GLY A 132 -18.56 28.48 -19.69
CA GLY A 132 -18.13 29.56 -20.56
C GLY A 132 -17.67 29.09 -21.94
N SER A 133 -17.17 30.02 -22.75
CA SER A 133 -16.86 29.78 -24.17
C SER A 133 -15.43 29.30 -24.43
N GLN A 134 -14.49 29.53 -23.52
CA GLN A 134 -13.06 29.24 -23.72
C GLN A 134 -12.38 28.70 -22.48
N PHE A 135 -11.28 27.99 -22.70
CA PHE A 135 -10.31 27.61 -21.68
C PHE A 135 -9.34 28.78 -21.40
N PRO A 136 -8.74 28.90 -20.21
CA PRO A 136 -7.69 29.89 -19.96
C PRO A 136 -6.52 29.78 -20.94
N GLU A 137 -6.09 30.89 -21.53
CA GLU A 137 -4.93 30.98 -22.41
C GLU A 137 -3.65 31.11 -21.59
N ILE A 138 -2.60 30.40 -22.00
CA ILE A 138 -1.24 30.55 -21.47
C ILE A 138 -0.48 31.51 -22.39
N LYS A 139 -0.16 32.71 -21.91
CA LYS A 139 0.57 33.74 -22.67
C LYS A 139 2.08 33.49 -22.68
N ASN A 140 2.60 32.92 -21.60
CA ASN A 140 4.02 32.65 -21.44
C ASN A 140 4.25 31.49 -20.46
N ILE A 141 5.30 30.70 -20.69
CA ILE A 141 5.76 29.60 -19.83
C ILE A 141 7.24 29.82 -19.55
N ARG A 142 7.63 29.87 -18.27
CA ARG A 142 9.02 30.04 -17.85
C ARG A 142 9.39 29.03 -16.77
N LEU A 143 10.54 28.38 -16.95
CA LEU A 143 11.16 27.60 -15.89
C LEU A 143 11.61 28.56 -14.78
N HIS A 144 11.18 28.33 -13.55
CA HIS A 144 11.52 29.20 -12.42
C HIS A 144 12.52 28.56 -11.47
N ASN A 145 12.29 27.31 -11.09
CA ASN A 145 13.22 26.56 -10.25
C ASN A 145 13.19 25.07 -10.61
N VAL A 146 14.35 24.43 -10.58
CA VAL A 146 14.51 22.97 -10.67
C VAL A 146 15.51 22.56 -9.60
N ASP A 147 15.08 21.68 -8.72
CA ASP A 147 15.92 21.08 -7.70
C ASP A 147 16.18 19.63 -8.08
N LEU A 148 17.45 19.26 -8.19
CA LEU A 148 17.89 17.91 -8.53
C LEU A 148 18.46 17.24 -7.28
N HIS A 149 18.19 15.94 -7.13
CA HIS A 149 18.82 15.17 -6.08
C HIS A 149 20.34 15.14 -6.28
N GLN A 150 21.11 15.30 -5.20
CA GLN A 150 22.57 15.48 -5.25
C GLN A 150 23.28 14.30 -5.95
N ASP A 151 22.96 13.07 -5.54
CA ASP A 151 23.61 11.88 -6.07
C ASP A 151 22.85 11.28 -7.28
N GLU A 152 21.54 11.11 -7.12
CA GLU A 152 20.67 10.42 -8.08
C GLU A 152 20.23 11.24 -9.31
N GLN A 153 20.47 12.55 -9.33
CA GLN A 153 20.16 13.47 -10.44
C GLN A 153 18.70 13.49 -10.97
N HIS A 154 17.76 12.81 -10.31
CA HIS A 154 16.34 12.96 -10.59
C HIS A 154 15.78 14.28 -10.02
N ILE A 155 14.66 14.73 -10.58
CA ILE A 155 14.02 15.99 -10.17
C ILE A 155 13.31 15.82 -8.83
N GLU A 156 13.75 16.55 -7.80
CA GLU A 156 13.09 16.61 -6.49
C GLU A 156 11.96 17.64 -6.46
N SER A 157 12.17 18.80 -7.08
CA SER A 157 11.16 19.84 -7.21
C SER A 157 11.29 20.61 -8.53
N LEU A 158 10.16 21.02 -9.07
CA LEU A 158 10.05 21.74 -10.33
C LEU A 158 8.98 22.82 -10.18
N ASP A 159 9.38 24.08 -10.35
CA ASP A 159 8.49 25.24 -10.40
C ASP A 159 8.49 25.84 -11.81
N VAL A 160 7.31 25.92 -12.41
CA VAL A 160 7.08 26.55 -13.72
C VAL A 160 6.11 27.73 -13.54
N LEU A 161 6.47 28.89 -14.07
CA LEU A 161 5.62 30.08 -14.08
C LEU A 161 4.83 30.16 -15.38
N LEU A 162 3.52 30.31 -15.25
CA LEU A 162 2.55 30.41 -16.32
C LEU A 162 1.86 31.77 -16.25
N ASP A 163 1.94 32.57 -17.31
CA ASP A 163 1.12 33.78 -17.42
C ASP A 163 -0.26 33.39 -17.96
N LEU A 164 -1.27 33.38 -17.09
CA LEU A 164 -2.61 32.88 -17.39
C LEU A 164 -3.58 34.04 -17.66
N SER A 165 -4.40 33.89 -18.68
CA SER A 165 -5.45 34.85 -19.06
C SER A 165 -6.73 34.13 -19.45
N TYR A 166 -7.78 34.30 -18.65
CA TYR A 166 -9.11 33.76 -18.92
C TYR A 166 -10.10 34.88 -19.19
N GLU A 167 -10.89 34.78 -20.26
CA GLU A 167 -11.98 35.73 -20.59
C GLU A 167 -13.27 35.01 -21.03
N GLY A 168 -13.57 33.84 -20.45
CA GLY A 168 -14.55 32.91 -21.01
C GLY A 168 -15.98 33.02 -20.52
N ASN A 169 -16.31 33.98 -19.65
CA ASN A 169 -17.68 34.23 -19.18
C ASN A 169 -18.33 33.09 -18.38
N PHE A 170 -17.55 32.29 -17.64
CA PHE A 170 -18.07 31.25 -16.73
C PHE A 170 -19.20 31.81 -15.88
N ARG A 171 -20.33 31.09 -15.81
CA ARG A 171 -21.54 31.54 -15.13
C ARG A 171 -22.10 30.46 -14.23
N LEU A 172 -22.47 30.88 -13.03
CA LEU A 172 -23.11 30.05 -12.01
C LEU A 172 -24.41 30.72 -11.56
N ALA A 173 -25.54 30.02 -11.73
CA ALA A 173 -26.81 30.42 -11.16
C ALA A 173 -27.06 29.62 -9.87
N ILE A 174 -27.44 30.30 -8.80
CA ILE A 174 -27.53 29.75 -7.44
C ILE A 174 -28.90 30.10 -6.88
N ASP A 175 -29.59 29.10 -6.35
CA ASP A 175 -30.74 29.26 -5.45
C ASP A 175 -30.26 29.43 -4.01
N ALA A 176 -30.78 30.45 -3.33
CA ALA A 176 -30.35 30.83 -2.00
C ALA A 176 -31.54 30.80 -1.03
N ASP A 177 -31.48 29.91 -0.05
CA ASP A 177 -32.39 29.91 1.09
C ASP A 177 -31.80 30.81 2.17
N MET A 178 -32.55 31.85 2.54
CA MET A 178 -32.17 32.82 3.56
C MET A 178 -32.55 32.33 4.95
N VAL A 179 -31.83 32.79 5.98
CA VAL A 179 -32.05 32.40 7.39
C VAL A 179 -33.48 32.70 7.89
N LEU A 180 -34.18 33.67 7.28
CA LEU A 180 -35.57 34.01 7.59
C LEU A 180 -36.60 33.21 6.76
N GLY A 181 -36.21 32.09 6.16
CA GLY A 181 -37.09 31.19 5.39
C GLY A 181 -37.49 31.69 4.00
N LYS A 182 -36.89 32.78 3.53
CA LYS A 182 -37.18 33.37 2.21
C LYS A 182 -36.22 32.84 1.14
N LYS A 183 -36.68 32.78 -0.10
CA LYS A 183 -35.88 32.32 -1.25
C LYS A 183 -35.41 33.48 -2.12
N GLY A 184 -34.15 33.43 -2.53
CA GLY A 184 -33.53 34.34 -3.48
C GLY A 184 -32.76 33.57 -4.56
N SER A 185 -32.36 34.28 -5.62
CA SER A 185 -31.52 33.74 -6.69
C SER A 185 -30.33 34.65 -6.96
N LEU A 186 -29.15 34.06 -7.07
CA LEU A 186 -27.90 34.74 -7.36
C LEU A 186 -27.38 34.25 -8.71
N SER A 187 -26.79 35.16 -9.49
CA SER A 187 -26.07 34.82 -10.73
C SER A 187 -24.68 35.42 -10.63
N VAL A 188 -23.66 34.56 -10.61
CA VAL A 188 -22.26 34.94 -10.59
C VAL A 188 -21.68 34.67 -11.96
N LYS A 189 -21.07 35.68 -12.58
CA LYS A 189 -20.39 35.57 -13.87
C LYS A 189 -18.94 36.03 -13.74
N VAL A 190 -18.01 35.15 -14.07
CA VAL A 190 -16.58 35.42 -14.09
C VAL A 190 -16.22 35.88 -15.49
N ARG A 191 -15.98 37.18 -15.66
CA ARG A 191 -15.66 37.79 -16.96
C ARG A 191 -14.19 37.61 -17.30
N GLN A 192 -13.31 37.91 -16.35
CA GLN A 192 -11.87 37.83 -16.54
C GLN A 192 -11.16 37.33 -15.28
N VAL A 193 -10.17 36.46 -15.46
CA VAL A 193 -9.16 36.14 -14.45
C VAL A 193 -7.79 36.13 -15.11
N SER A 194 -6.86 36.96 -14.64
CA SER A 194 -5.50 36.97 -15.17
C SER A 194 -4.44 37.17 -14.10
N GLY A 195 -3.26 36.60 -14.34
CA GLY A 195 -2.12 36.71 -13.43
C GLY A 195 -1.09 35.61 -13.66
N ILE A 196 0.07 35.77 -13.03
CA ILE A 196 1.14 34.79 -13.07
C ILE A 196 0.86 33.70 -12.04
N ALA A 197 0.71 32.46 -12.51
CA ALA A 197 0.55 31.27 -11.70
C ALA A 197 1.84 30.45 -11.67
N ARG A 198 2.15 29.88 -10.51
CA ARG A 198 3.20 28.88 -10.31
C ARG A 198 2.57 27.50 -10.31
N LEU A 199 2.98 26.68 -11.27
CA LEU A 199 2.75 25.24 -11.29
C LEU A 199 3.96 24.56 -10.65
N GLN A 200 3.75 23.96 -9.48
CA GLN A 200 4.79 23.25 -8.74
C GLN A 200 4.55 21.75 -8.79
N PHE A 201 5.62 20.98 -9.01
CA PHE A 201 5.71 19.56 -8.70
C PHE A 201 6.81 19.36 -7.66
N THR A 202 6.57 18.54 -6.64
CA THR A 202 7.60 18.22 -5.64
C THR A 202 7.40 16.83 -5.08
N ARG A 203 8.50 16.19 -4.69
CA ARG A 203 8.53 14.89 -4.01
C ARG A 203 8.42 15.00 -2.49
N LYS A 204 8.56 16.18 -1.88
CA LYS A 204 8.65 16.35 -0.42
C LYS A 204 7.38 16.98 0.17
N PRO A 205 6.83 16.47 1.29
CA PRO A 205 7.23 15.25 2.01
C PRO A 205 6.81 13.97 1.28
N TYR A 206 5.89 14.09 0.32
CA TYR A 206 5.48 13.06 -0.62
C TYR A 206 5.18 13.71 -1.98
N THR A 207 5.09 12.91 -3.03
CA THR A 207 4.87 13.39 -4.40
C THR A 207 3.52 14.08 -4.55
N HIS A 208 3.53 15.36 -4.90
CA HIS A 208 2.32 16.14 -5.14
C HIS A 208 2.58 17.30 -6.09
N TRP A 209 1.49 17.92 -6.55
CA TRP A 209 1.54 19.14 -7.34
C TRP A 209 0.62 20.21 -6.76
N SER A 210 0.90 21.46 -7.10
CA SER A 210 0.05 22.59 -6.77
C SER A 210 0.06 23.65 -7.88
N LEU A 211 -1.03 24.40 -7.98
CA LEU A 211 -1.13 25.55 -8.87
C LEU A 211 -1.69 26.73 -8.09
N SER A 212 -0.92 27.81 -8.00
CA SER A 212 -1.28 29.02 -7.25
C SER A 212 -0.72 30.27 -7.91
N PHE A 213 -1.45 31.39 -7.83
CA PHE A 213 -0.98 32.69 -8.28
C PHE A 213 0.17 33.20 -7.39
N VAL A 214 1.21 33.75 -8.03
CA VAL A 214 2.38 34.32 -7.34
C VAL A 214 2.00 35.57 -6.56
N GLY A 215 1.08 36.37 -7.09
CA GLY A 215 0.48 37.54 -6.44
C GLY A 215 -1.03 37.55 -6.62
N ASP A 216 -1.69 38.60 -6.12
CA ASP A 216 -3.14 38.73 -6.28
C ASP A 216 -3.53 38.80 -7.76
N PRO A 217 -4.35 37.86 -8.26
CA PRO A 217 -4.78 37.88 -9.66
C PRO A 217 -5.79 39.01 -9.90
N LYS A 218 -5.83 39.52 -11.13
CA LYS A 218 -6.90 40.41 -11.59
C LYS A 218 -8.16 39.58 -11.80
N VAL A 219 -9.21 39.86 -11.04
CA VAL A 219 -10.47 39.10 -11.05
C VAL A 219 -11.66 40.04 -11.28
N ASP A 220 -12.25 39.95 -12.47
CA ASP A 220 -13.46 40.68 -12.85
C ASP A 220 -14.70 39.78 -12.74
N LEU A 221 -15.61 40.16 -11.84
CA LEU A 221 -16.80 39.41 -11.48
C LEU A 221 -18.02 40.30 -11.63
N GLU A 222 -19.04 39.76 -12.27
CA GLU A 222 -20.37 40.34 -12.30
C GLU A 222 -21.30 39.48 -11.44
N VAL A 223 -21.86 40.08 -10.38
CA VAL A 223 -22.80 39.40 -9.47
C VAL A 223 -24.14 40.10 -9.54
N GLN A 224 -25.17 39.36 -9.95
CA GLN A 224 -26.56 39.82 -9.95
C GLN A 224 -27.33 39.05 -8.88
N SER A 225 -28.19 39.73 -8.14
CA SER A 225 -29.01 39.12 -7.09
C SER A 225 -30.47 39.53 -7.25
N GLN A 226 -31.36 38.55 -7.23
CA GLN A 226 -32.80 38.77 -7.27
C GLN A 226 -33.47 38.13 -6.05
N PHE A 227 -34.41 38.85 -5.46
CA PHE A 227 -35.22 38.46 -4.34
C PHE A 227 -36.69 38.72 -4.69
N GLN A 228 -37.50 37.67 -4.78
CA GLN A 228 -38.92 37.75 -5.17
C GLN A 228 -39.16 38.60 -6.45
N GLY A 229 -38.26 38.51 -7.44
CA GLY A 229 -38.34 39.28 -8.69
C GLY A 229 -37.80 40.72 -8.62
N ARG A 230 -37.32 41.19 -7.46
CA ARG A 230 -36.67 42.51 -7.29
C ARG A 230 -35.16 42.35 -7.08
N GLN A 231 -34.36 43.31 -7.54
CA GLN A 231 -32.93 43.33 -7.24
C GLN A 231 -32.71 43.43 -5.72
N MET A 232 -31.85 42.58 -5.15
CA MET A 232 -31.41 42.77 -3.76
C MET A 232 -30.56 44.03 -3.61
N GLN A 233 -30.38 44.49 -2.38
CA GLN A 233 -29.47 45.60 -2.06
C GLN A 233 -28.04 45.31 -2.52
N SER A 234 -27.35 46.33 -3.03
CA SER A 234 -25.97 46.28 -3.56
C SER A 234 -24.92 45.75 -2.56
N ASN A 235 -25.22 45.78 -1.27
CA ASN A 235 -24.35 45.25 -0.22
C ASN A 235 -24.19 43.72 -0.33
N VAL A 236 -25.19 42.99 -0.84
CA VAL A 236 -25.12 41.53 -0.99
C VAL A 236 -24.21 41.15 -2.16
N THR A 237 -24.34 41.85 -3.29
CA THR A 237 -23.53 41.58 -4.50
C THR A 237 -22.05 41.90 -4.27
N SER A 238 -21.74 43.00 -3.59
CA SER A 238 -20.36 43.37 -3.22
C SER A 238 -19.76 42.40 -2.19
N LEU A 239 -20.56 41.91 -1.23
CA LEU A 239 -20.12 40.93 -0.25
C LEU A 239 -19.74 39.59 -0.91
N ILE A 240 -20.56 39.06 -1.82
CA ILE A 240 -20.27 37.81 -2.53
C ILE A 240 -19.00 37.96 -3.38
N SER A 241 -18.90 39.04 -4.16
CA SER A 241 -17.69 39.32 -4.96
C SER A 241 -16.43 39.38 -4.10
N ASN A 242 -16.49 40.06 -2.96
CA ASN A 242 -15.37 40.15 -2.03
C ASN A 242 -15.02 38.79 -1.38
N GLN A 243 -16.02 37.96 -1.07
CA GLN A 243 -15.78 36.63 -0.51
C GLN A 243 -15.15 35.67 -1.53
N ILE A 244 -15.56 35.74 -2.80
CA ILE A 244 -14.91 34.98 -3.89
C ILE A 244 -13.45 35.42 -4.05
N ARG A 245 -13.17 36.73 -4.10
CA ARG A 245 -11.80 37.24 -4.18
C ARG A 245 -10.95 36.81 -2.98
N LYS A 246 -11.49 36.88 -1.75
CA LYS A 246 -10.83 36.39 -0.54
C LYS A 246 -10.59 34.88 -0.58
N ALA A 247 -11.54 34.11 -1.11
CA ALA A 247 -11.40 32.66 -1.26
C ALA A 247 -10.26 32.30 -2.22
N ILE A 248 -10.15 33.00 -3.36
CA ILE A 248 -9.02 32.86 -4.31
C ILE A 248 -7.70 33.19 -3.59
N ARG A 249 -7.61 34.34 -2.92
CA ARG A 249 -6.39 34.74 -2.18
C ARG A 249 -5.98 33.73 -1.11
N ARG A 250 -6.96 33.16 -0.39
CA ARG A 250 -6.71 32.22 0.71
C ARG A 250 -6.35 30.81 0.24
N LYS A 251 -6.79 30.38 -0.96
CA LYS A 251 -6.63 28.98 -1.41
C LYS A 251 -5.72 28.81 -2.63
N HIS A 252 -5.52 29.86 -3.40
CA HIS A 252 -4.91 29.83 -4.74
C HIS A 252 -3.94 31.00 -4.97
N THR A 253 -3.50 31.68 -3.92
CA THR A 253 -2.49 32.75 -4.02
C THR A 253 -1.46 32.55 -2.92
N LEU A 254 -0.18 32.60 -3.31
CA LEU A 254 0.94 32.40 -2.39
C LEU A 254 0.87 33.39 -1.20
N PRO A 255 1.25 32.96 0.02
CA PRO A 255 1.87 31.68 0.37
C PRO A 255 0.89 30.50 0.54
N ASN A 256 -0.42 30.70 0.33
CA ASN A 256 -1.41 29.65 0.51
C ASN A 256 -1.62 28.88 -0.79
N TYR A 257 -1.57 27.55 -0.71
CA TYR A 257 -1.81 26.69 -1.85
C TYR A 257 -2.46 25.38 -1.43
N LYS A 258 -2.91 24.62 -2.42
CA LYS A 258 -3.53 23.32 -2.20
C LYS A 258 -2.68 22.22 -2.79
N LEU A 259 -2.26 21.28 -1.95
CA LEU A 259 -1.58 20.06 -2.35
C LEU A 259 -2.58 19.14 -3.07
N ARG A 260 -2.15 18.61 -4.21
CA ARG A 260 -2.96 17.73 -5.05
C ARG A 260 -2.13 16.53 -5.51
N TYR A 261 -2.77 15.37 -5.54
CA TYR A 261 -2.21 14.15 -6.14
C TYR A 261 -2.67 14.02 -7.59
N LYS A 262 -3.99 13.87 -7.77
CA LYS A 262 -4.61 13.73 -9.09
C LYS A 262 -4.51 15.05 -9.89
N PRO A 263 -4.34 15.00 -11.21
CA PRO A 263 -4.40 13.78 -12.04
C PRO A 263 -3.07 13.06 -12.23
N PHE A 264 -1.95 13.68 -11.90
CA PHE A 264 -0.61 13.16 -12.25
C PHE A 264 -0.17 11.98 -11.38
N PHE A 265 -0.65 11.94 -10.13
CA PHE A 265 -0.26 10.92 -9.17
C PHE A 265 -1.48 10.13 -8.69
N HIS A 266 -1.33 8.81 -8.65
CA HIS A 266 -2.30 7.90 -8.06
C HIS A 266 -1.92 7.64 -6.61
N ARG A 267 -2.94 7.53 -5.75
CA ARG A 267 -2.75 6.86 -4.46
C ARG A 267 -2.79 5.36 -4.78
N VAL A 268 -2.05 4.54 -4.04
CA VAL A 268 -2.16 3.08 -4.18
C VAL A 268 -3.64 2.76 -3.89
N ASP A 269 -4.38 2.45 -4.96
CA ASP A 269 -5.79 2.10 -4.88
C ASP A 269 -5.83 0.61 -4.50
N GLU A 270 -6.51 0.28 -3.41
CA GLU A 270 -6.71 -1.10 -2.97
C GLU A 270 -7.96 -1.66 -3.67
N ASP A 271 -7.81 -2.07 -4.92
CA ASP A 271 -8.89 -2.74 -5.65
C ASP A 271 -8.96 -4.22 -5.24
N TYR A 272 -9.64 -4.49 -4.11
CA TYR A 272 -9.80 -5.83 -3.53
C TYR A 272 -10.84 -6.73 -4.24
N ASP A 273 -11.55 -6.23 -5.25
CA ASP A 273 -12.59 -6.98 -5.99
C ASP A 273 -11.99 -7.78 -7.15
N GLN A 274 -10.95 -8.58 -6.88
CA GLN A 274 -10.22 -9.35 -7.90
C GLN A 274 -10.14 -10.84 -7.53
N PRO A 275 -10.04 -11.75 -8.53
CA PRO A 275 -9.98 -13.19 -8.28
C PRO A 275 -8.76 -13.57 -7.44
N GLU A 276 -8.99 -14.32 -6.38
CA GLU A 276 -7.96 -14.70 -5.40
C GLU A 276 -7.12 -15.86 -5.94
N ILE A 277 -5.86 -15.60 -6.29
CA ILE A 277 -4.89 -16.65 -6.64
C ILE A 277 -4.38 -17.27 -5.33
N PRO A 278 -4.49 -18.61 -5.15
CA PRO A 278 -4.03 -19.26 -3.93
C PRO A 278 -2.51 -19.16 -3.80
N PRO A 279 -1.98 -18.85 -2.60
CA PRO A 279 -0.54 -18.67 -2.40
C PRO A 279 0.19 -20.01 -2.51
N SER A 280 0.89 -20.20 -3.63
CA SER A 280 1.65 -21.41 -3.94
C SER A 280 2.88 -21.08 -4.80
N GLY A 281 3.88 -21.97 -4.80
CA GLY A 281 5.13 -21.76 -5.51
C GLY A 281 6.16 -20.95 -4.71
N THR A 282 7.08 -20.31 -5.42
CA THR A 282 8.19 -19.56 -4.81
C THR A 282 8.07 -18.09 -5.16
N LEU A 283 8.22 -17.23 -4.16
CA LEU A 283 8.19 -15.78 -4.30
C LEU A 283 9.57 -15.21 -3.95
N GLU A 284 10.25 -14.69 -4.95
CA GLU A 284 11.46 -13.88 -4.77
C GLU A 284 11.05 -12.41 -4.60
N VAL A 285 11.63 -11.74 -3.61
CA VAL A 285 11.36 -10.33 -3.30
C VAL A 285 12.69 -9.60 -3.18
N ILE A 286 12.81 -8.49 -3.90
CA ILE A 286 13.96 -7.58 -3.80
C ILE A 286 13.47 -6.25 -3.24
N VAL A 287 14.12 -5.80 -2.16
CA VAL A 287 13.98 -4.42 -1.70
C VAL A 287 14.93 -3.56 -2.53
N GLU A 288 14.41 -2.91 -3.57
CA GLU A 288 15.23 -2.15 -4.52
C GLU A 288 15.68 -0.81 -3.91
N GLU A 289 14.70 0.01 -3.51
CA GLU A 289 14.94 1.38 -3.07
C GLU A 289 14.06 1.75 -1.88
N ILE A 290 14.59 2.55 -0.96
CA ILE A 290 13.82 3.24 0.07
C ILE A 290 14.12 4.73 0.00
N THR A 291 13.08 5.55 -0.04
CA THR A 291 13.22 7.00 -0.24
C THR A 291 12.36 7.78 0.74
N ARG A 292 12.77 9.02 1.05
CA ARG A 292 11.98 9.98 1.86
C ARG A 292 11.63 9.49 3.28
N LEU A 293 12.46 8.63 3.87
CA LEU A 293 12.30 8.23 5.27
C LEU A 293 12.38 9.44 6.19
N ASN A 294 11.48 9.49 7.17
CA ASN A 294 11.43 10.57 8.15
C ASN A 294 12.42 10.31 9.30
N GLY A 295 13.70 10.65 9.09
CA GLY A 295 14.75 10.57 10.10
C GLY A 295 14.80 11.80 11.00
N THR A 296 13.97 11.85 12.05
CA THR A 296 14.02 12.95 13.05
C THR A 296 15.16 12.80 14.06
N ALA A 297 15.73 11.60 14.17
CA ALA A 297 16.92 11.30 14.97
C ALA A 297 18.15 11.12 14.05
N ARG A 298 19.37 11.28 14.59
CA ARG A 298 20.61 10.91 13.89
C ARG A 298 20.65 9.38 13.74
N LEU A 299 19.97 8.89 12.71
CA LEU A 299 20.01 7.48 12.31
C LEU A 299 21.35 7.23 11.62
N SER A 300 22.00 6.13 11.97
CA SER A 300 23.24 5.68 11.31
C SER A 300 22.93 4.76 10.14
N HIS A 301 22.03 3.78 10.35
CA HIS A 301 21.71 2.76 9.37
C HIS A 301 20.21 2.50 9.29
N VAL A 302 19.79 1.88 8.20
CA VAL A 302 18.43 1.40 7.92
C VAL A 302 18.50 -0.06 7.49
N TYR A 303 17.54 -0.85 7.94
CA TYR A 303 17.34 -2.23 7.50
C TYR A 303 15.84 -2.55 7.44
N CYS A 304 15.49 -3.59 6.70
CA CYS A 304 14.14 -4.06 6.52
C CYS A 304 13.96 -5.46 7.12
N ILE A 305 12.75 -5.73 7.58
CA ILE A 305 12.31 -7.07 7.94
C ILE A 305 11.11 -7.41 7.08
N LEU A 306 11.17 -8.54 6.37
CA LEU A 306 10.09 -9.08 5.57
C LEU A 306 9.61 -10.39 6.19
N THR A 307 8.32 -10.54 6.43
CA THR A 307 7.76 -11.73 7.08
C THR A 307 6.49 -12.20 6.40
N LEU A 308 6.42 -13.49 6.06
CA LEU A 308 5.18 -14.13 5.62
C LEU A 308 4.28 -14.45 6.81
N ALA A 309 3.00 -14.08 6.72
CA ALA A 309 2.02 -14.34 7.76
C ALA A 309 0.61 -14.54 7.21
N HIS A 310 -0.24 -15.15 8.04
CA HIS A 310 -1.68 -15.29 7.77
C HIS A 310 -2.48 -14.02 8.10
N MET A 311 -1.83 -12.97 8.61
CA MET A 311 -2.47 -11.71 9.01
C MET A 311 -1.54 -10.51 8.83
N PRO A 312 -2.11 -9.31 8.66
CA PRO A 312 -1.34 -8.08 8.58
C PRO A 312 -0.93 -7.61 9.98
N TRP A 313 0.29 -7.08 10.14
CA TRP A 313 0.72 -6.47 11.40
C TRP A 313 1.59 -5.23 11.18
N VAL A 314 1.71 -4.39 12.19
CA VAL A 314 2.59 -3.22 12.19
C VAL A 314 4.04 -3.66 12.43
N VAL A 315 4.24 -4.53 13.41
CA VAL A 315 5.54 -5.10 13.78
C VAL A 315 5.31 -6.37 14.60
N ALA A 316 6.24 -7.31 14.51
CA ALA A 316 6.23 -8.55 15.26
C ALA A 316 7.60 -8.76 15.94
N ARG A 317 7.61 -9.36 17.13
CA ARG A 317 8.85 -9.71 17.87
C ARG A 317 8.68 -11.00 18.64
N GLN A 318 9.71 -11.85 18.62
CA GLN A 318 9.74 -13.06 19.43
C GLN A 318 9.73 -12.68 20.92
N GLN A 319 8.89 -13.36 21.72
CA GLN A 319 8.85 -13.17 23.17
C GLN A 319 9.52 -14.31 23.91
N ASP A 320 9.22 -15.55 23.51
CA ASP A 320 9.78 -16.79 24.03
C ASP A 320 9.77 -17.86 22.91
N ASP A 321 10.17 -19.10 23.17
CA ASP A 321 10.31 -20.15 22.14
C ASP A 321 8.98 -20.55 21.45
N ASN A 322 7.83 -20.12 21.96
CA ASN A 322 6.53 -20.52 21.45
C ASN A 322 5.57 -19.37 21.16
N ASN A 323 5.89 -18.15 21.60
CA ASN A 323 5.03 -16.99 21.52
C ASN A 323 5.73 -15.78 20.93
N MET A 324 4.94 -15.03 20.16
CA MET A 324 5.31 -13.79 19.52
C MET A 324 4.36 -12.67 19.99
N VAL A 325 4.90 -11.47 20.15
CA VAL A 325 4.10 -10.26 20.34
C VAL A 325 3.95 -9.56 19.00
N VAL A 326 2.71 -9.37 18.57
CA VAL A 326 2.37 -8.66 17.34
C VAL A 326 1.62 -7.38 17.64
N SER A 327 1.98 -6.29 16.97
CA SER A 327 1.25 -5.04 16.97
C SER A 327 0.30 -5.00 15.77
N LEU A 328 -0.99 -4.81 15.99
CA LEU A 328 -2.04 -4.90 14.97
C LEU A 328 -2.85 -3.61 14.89
N ASP A 329 -3.20 -3.20 13.68
CA ASP A 329 -4.20 -2.15 13.43
C ASP A 329 -5.54 -2.81 13.11
N LEU A 330 -6.54 -2.57 13.97
CA LEU A 330 -7.89 -3.13 13.82
C LEU A 330 -8.91 -2.03 13.54
N GLU A 331 -9.70 -2.23 12.48
CA GLU A 331 -10.75 -1.29 12.08
C GLU A 331 -12.07 -1.54 12.79
N ILE A 332 -12.54 -0.53 13.53
CA ILE A 332 -13.82 -0.56 14.22
C ILE A 332 -14.86 0.19 13.42
N HIS A 333 -15.89 -0.53 12.99
CA HIS A 333 -17.07 0.01 12.32
C HIS A 333 -18.26 0.08 13.29
N LYS A 334 -18.78 1.28 13.56
CA LYS A 334 -19.92 1.48 14.46
C LYS A 334 -20.93 2.49 13.93
N ALA A 335 -22.19 2.28 14.28
CA ALA A 335 -23.24 3.27 14.03
C ALA A 335 -23.11 4.49 14.97
N LYS A 336 -23.79 5.58 14.61
CA LYS A 336 -23.88 6.77 15.46
C LYS A 336 -24.52 6.39 16.81
N ASN A 337 -23.92 6.83 17.91
CA ASN A 337 -24.34 6.53 19.29
C ASN A 337 -24.30 5.06 19.73
N GLN A 338 -23.84 4.13 18.89
CA GLN A 338 -23.61 2.74 19.28
C GLN A 338 -22.37 2.64 20.19
N GLN A 339 -22.47 1.85 21.26
CA GLN A 339 -21.33 1.48 22.10
C GLN A 339 -20.44 0.48 21.36
N ILE A 340 -19.12 0.58 21.58
CA ILE A 340 -18.14 -0.29 20.89
C ILE A 340 -18.16 -1.70 21.46
N GLY A 341 -18.48 -1.86 22.76
CA GLY A 341 -18.57 -3.16 23.43
C GLY A 341 -17.26 -3.67 24.02
N ILE A 342 -16.43 -2.78 24.55
CA ILE A 342 -15.13 -3.11 25.17
C ILE A 342 -15.19 -2.75 26.66
N VAL A 343 -14.69 -3.66 27.50
CA VAL A 343 -14.41 -3.40 28.91
C VAL A 343 -12.89 -3.29 29.08
N PHE A 344 -12.43 -2.14 29.56
CA PHE A 344 -11.01 -1.88 29.77
C PHE A 344 -10.60 -2.07 31.22
N LYS A 345 -9.40 -2.60 31.44
CA LYS A 345 -8.71 -2.67 32.71
C LYS A 345 -7.41 -1.87 32.62
N GLN A 346 -7.08 -1.11 33.66
CA GLN A 346 -5.84 -0.36 33.73
C GLN A 346 -4.84 -1.10 34.64
N SER A 347 -3.61 -1.26 34.18
CA SER A 347 -2.49 -1.81 34.94
C SER A 347 -1.24 -1.00 34.59
N ASP A 348 -0.54 -0.43 35.56
CA ASP A 348 0.77 0.23 35.35
C ASP A 348 0.85 1.19 34.15
N GLN A 349 -0.18 2.05 33.99
CA GLN A 349 -0.31 2.99 32.85
C GLN A 349 -0.49 2.34 31.47
N LEU A 350 -0.86 1.07 31.45
CA LEU A 350 -1.28 0.31 30.29
C LEU A 350 -2.79 0.10 30.33
N VAL A 351 -3.42 0.06 29.16
CA VAL A 351 -4.86 -0.18 29.00
C VAL A 351 -5.06 -1.53 28.33
N ILE A 352 -5.56 -2.50 29.07
CA ILE A 352 -5.76 -3.88 28.60
C ILE A 352 -7.26 -4.11 28.41
N ILE A 353 -7.62 -4.90 27.38
CA ILE A 353 -9.00 -5.33 27.16
C ILE A 353 -9.32 -6.49 28.12
N GLU A 354 -10.21 -6.25 29.08
CA GLU A 354 -10.65 -7.26 30.04
C GLU A 354 -11.76 -8.15 29.48
N ALA A 355 -12.69 -7.56 28.72
CA ALA A 355 -13.75 -8.29 28.07
C ALA A 355 -14.20 -7.60 26.78
N VAL A 356 -14.62 -8.41 25.81
CA VAL A 356 -15.26 -7.96 24.57
C VAL A 356 -16.68 -8.52 24.56
N ILE A 357 -17.66 -7.64 24.39
CA ILE A 357 -19.07 -8.02 24.41
C ILE A 357 -19.44 -8.67 23.06
N PRO A 358 -20.03 -9.87 23.02
CA PRO A 358 -20.43 -10.52 21.77
C PRO A 358 -21.38 -9.66 20.92
N ASN A 359 -21.32 -9.83 19.60
CA ASN A 359 -22.18 -9.12 18.62
C ASN A 359 -22.04 -7.59 18.60
N THR A 360 -21.00 -7.04 19.24
CA THR A 360 -20.68 -5.61 19.21
C THR A 360 -19.64 -5.26 18.14
N PRO A 361 -19.45 -3.96 17.79
CA PRO A 361 -18.39 -3.53 16.88
C PRO A 361 -17.00 -4.08 17.24
N ALA A 362 -16.65 -4.15 18.52
CA ALA A 362 -15.38 -4.71 18.97
C ALA A 362 -15.23 -6.20 18.64
N SER A 363 -16.28 -6.98 18.91
CA SER A 363 -16.29 -8.41 18.61
C SER A 363 -16.20 -8.67 17.11
N LYS A 364 -16.83 -7.84 16.28
CA LYS A 364 -16.77 -7.95 14.81
C LYS A 364 -15.41 -7.59 14.23
N ALA A 365 -14.64 -6.76 14.93
CA ALA A 365 -13.28 -6.37 14.55
C ALA A 365 -12.20 -7.33 15.09
N ASP A 366 -12.58 -8.52 15.55
CA ASP A 366 -11.69 -9.52 16.16
C ASP A 366 -10.86 -9.01 17.36
N LEU A 367 -11.38 -8.06 18.15
CA LEU A 367 -10.76 -7.73 19.43
C LEU A 367 -10.92 -8.88 20.43
N LYS A 368 -9.89 -9.12 21.23
CA LYS A 368 -9.82 -10.23 22.18
C LYS A 368 -9.50 -9.73 23.59
N ARG A 369 -9.91 -10.52 24.57
CA ARG A 369 -9.47 -10.33 25.96
C ARG A 369 -7.96 -10.52 26.04
N GLY A 370 -7.28 -9.62 26.75
CA GLY A 370 -5.83 -9.64 26.91
C GLY A 370 -5.09 -8.73 25.93
N ASP A 371 -5.74 -8.23 24.88
CA ASP A 371 -5.16 -7.26 23.96
C ASP A 371 -4.77 -5.98 24.71
N LEU A 372 -3.54 -5.50 24.48
CA LEU A 372 -3.03 -4.26 25.04
C LEU A 372 -3.29 -3.11 24.06
N LEU A 373 -4.06 -2.10 24.46
CA LEU A 373 -4.36 -0.95 23.61
C LEU A 373 -3.22 0.07 23.65
N LEU A 374 -2.60 0.31 22.49
CA LEU A 374 -1.51 1.28 22.34
C LEU A 374 -2.00 2.66 21.88
N SER A 375 -2.89 2.70 20.89
CA SER A 375 -3.35 3.96 20.32
C SER A 375 -4.75 3.89 19.68
N ILE A 376 -5.39 5.05 19.54
CA ILE A 376 -6.68 5.19 18.86
C ILE A 376 -6.52 6.25 17.78
N GLN A 377 -6.69 5.87 16.50
CA GLN A 377 -6.43 6.75 15.36
C GLN A 377 -5.02 7.35 15.44
N GLY A 378 -4.07 6.48 15.82
CA GLY A 378 -2.67 6.78 16.06
C GLY A 378 -2.36 7.65 17.28
N LYS A 379 -3.37 8.19 17.99
CA LYS A 379 -3.13 8.91 19.25
C LYS A 379 -2.85 7.92 20.36
N ARG A 380 -1.63 7.95 20.91
CA ARG A 380 -1.20 7.08 22.02
C ARG A 380 -2.12 7.23 23.23
N VAL A 381 -2.41 6.12 23.90
CA VAL A 381 -3.26 6.07 25.10
C VAL A 381 -2.59 5.27 26.22
N ASN A 382 -2.53 5.86 27.41
CA ASN A 382 -1.94 5.25 28.60
C ASN A 382 -2.96 5.14 29.75
N THR A 383 -4.16 5.70 29.59
CA THR A 383 -5.20 5.69 30.63
C THR A 383 -6.59 5.50 30.03
N ILE A 384 -7.48 4.85 30.79
CA ILE A 384 -8.89 4.65 30.38
C ILE A 384 -9.60 5.99 30.16
N ASN A 385 -9.24 7.03 30.93
CA ASN A 385 -9.80 8.37 30.78
C ASN A 385 -9.45 9.01 29.41
N GLN A 386 -8.24 8.77 28.90
CA GLN A 386 -7.86 9.23 27.54
C GLN A 386 -8.66 8.49 26.48
N VAL A 387 -8.82 7.17 26.62
CA VAL A 387 -9.61 6.33 25.72
C VAL A 387 -11.05 6.85 25.59
N ALA A 388 -11.73 7.09 26.73
CA ALA A 388 -13.10 7.61 26.73
C ALA A 388 -13.20 9.00 26.05
N LYS A 389 -12.23 9.90 26.32
CA LYS A 389 -12.18 11.24 25.71
C LYS A 389 -12.00 11.16 24.19
N ILE A 390 -11.04 10.35 23.72
CA ILE A 390 -10.72 10.23 22.29
C ILE A 390 -11.88 9.59 21.52
N ILE A 391 -12.45 8.49 22.02
CA ILE A 391 -13.59 7.82 21.40
C ILE A 391 -14.81 8.74 21.30
N LYS A 392 -15.10 9.51 22.37
CA LYS A 392 -16.21 10.47 22.37
C LYS A 392 -15.98 11.62 21.37
N ALA A 393 -14.73 12.07 21.21
CA ALA A 393 -14.37 13.14 20.29
C ALA A 393 -14.35 12.71 18.81
N LEU A 394 -14.10 11.42 18.52
CA LEU A 394 -13.86 10.93 17.16
C LEU A 394 -15.04 11.13 16.20
N ASN A 395 -16.29 11.15 16.69
CA ASN A 395 -17.55 11.36 15.94
C ASN A 395 -17.50 10.86 14.47
N ARG A 396 -16.95 9.66 14.26
CA ARG A 396 -16.75 9.01 12.95
C ARG A 396 -17.34 7.59 13.00
N PRO A 397 -17.86 7.08 11.86
CA PRO A 397 -18.43 5.74 11.79
C PRO A 397 -17.36 4.63 11.79
N MET A 398 -16.13 4.97 11.37
CA MET A 398 -15.01 4.04 11.28
C MET A 398 -13.78 4.65 11.96
N PHE A 399 -13.07 3.85 12.75
CA PHE A 399 -11.77 4.23 13.27
C PHE A 399 -10.85 3.05 13.60
N ILE A 400 -9.54 3.30 13.61
CA ILE A 400 -8.50 2.28 13.84
C ILE A 400 -8.08 2.28 15.31
N LEU A 401 -7.91 1.09 15.87
CA LEU A 401 -7.25 0.82 17.15
C LEU A 401 -5.94 0.09 16.89
N ARG A 402 -4.85 0.58 17.48
CA ARG A 402 -3.57 -0.15 17.50
C ARG A 402 -3.45 -0.92 18.80
N ILE A 403 -3.27 -2.23 18.71
CA ILE A 403 -3.13 -3.11 19.87
C ILE A 403 -1.84 -3.93 19.80
N GLU A 404 -1.37 -4.42 20.94
CA GLU A 404 -0.44 -5.54 21.03
C GLU A 404 -1.18 -6.81 21.45
N ARG A 405 -0.87 -7.92 20.80
CA ARG A 405 -1.43 -9.24 21.05
C ARG A 405 -0.31 -10.28 21.11
N ILE A 406 -0.39 -11.17 22.09
CA ILE A 406 0.47 -12.36 22.15
C ILE A 406 -0.18 -13.45 21.31
N ILE A 407 0.55 -14.01 20.35
CA ILE A 407 0.10 -15.11 19.50
C ILE A 407 1.10 -16.26 19.55
N PRO A 408 0.64 -17.52 19.45
CA PRO A 408 1.54 -18.66 19.35
C PRO A 408 2.24 -18.67 17.98
N GLY A 409 3.53 -18.97 17.97
CA GLY A 409 4.34 -19.13 16.78
C GLY A 409 5.80 -18.73 16.98
N VAL A 410 6.63 -19.15 16.04
CA VAL A 410 8.08 -18.92 16.04
C VAL A 410 8.47 -18.21 14.76
N ILE A 411 9.22 -17.11 14.87
CA ILE A 411 9.85 -16.45 13.73
C ILE A 411 11.01 -17.33 13.26
N LYS A 412 10.96 -17.75 11.98
CA LYS A 412 12.01 -18.53 11.34
C LYS A 412 12.81 -17.59 10.44
N ASN A 413 13.95 -17.09 10.92
CA ASN A 413 14.86 -16.30 10.09
C ASN A 413 15.60 -17.21 9.12
N ASP A 414 15.64 -16.82 7.85
CA ASP A 414 16.38 -17.51 6.80
C ASP A 414 17.89 -17.61 7.09
N GLY A 415 18.49 -16.57 7.66
CA GLY A 415 19.91 -16.56 8.05
C GLY A 415 20.32 -17.47 9.22
N LEU A 416 19.39 -18.21 9.84
CA LEU A 416 19.67 -19.19 10.91
C LEU A 416 19.55 -20.66 10.46
N MET A 417 19.10 -20.92 9.24
CA MET A 417 18.92 -22.28 8.75
C MET A 417 20.23 -22.96 8.34
N ASP A 418 21.24 -22.18 7.91
CA ASP A 418 22.56 -22.70 7.52
C ASP A 418 23.34 -23.35 8.69
N ASP A 419 23.07 -22.96 9.94
CA ASP A 419 23.77 -23.49 11.13
C ASP A 419 23.07 -24.73 11.74
N LEU A 420 21.86 -25.06 11.29
CA LEU A 420 21.03 -26.14 11.88
C LEU A 420 21.03 -27.43 11.06
N GLU A 421 21.46 -27.41 9.80
CA GLU A 421 21.55 -28.61 8.96
C GLU A 421 22.72 -29.55 9.35
N ASP A 422 23.64 -29.12 10.22
CA ASP A 422 24.81 -29.91 10.66
C ASP A 422 24.59 -30.77 11.92
N TYR A 423 23.38 -30.80 12.50
CA TYR A 423 23.05 -31.71 13.60
C TYR A 423 22.08 -32.80 13.16
N GLU A 424 22.61 -33.85 12.53
CA GLU A 424 21.91 -35.14 12.51
C GLU A 424 21.69 -35.61 13.96
N GLU A 425 20.43 -35.85 14.33
CA GLU A 425 20.05 -36.49 15.60
C GLU A 425 20.74 -37.85 15.73
N ILE A 426 21.76 -37.93 16.59
CA ILE A 426 22.32 -39.22 17.00
C ILE A 426 21.29 -39.92 17.87
N ASP A 427 20.69 -40.99 17.34
CA ASP A 427 19.75 -41.87 18.05
C ASP A 427 20.36 -42.38 19.37
N PRO A 428 19.80 -42.04 20.55
CA PRO A 428 20.35 -42.41 21.85
C PRO A 428 20.39 -43.92 22.12
N ASN A 429 19.76 -44.74 21.27
CA ASN A 429 19.66 -46.18 21.45
C ASN A 429 20.78 -47.00 20.78
N LEU A 430 21.79 -46.37 20.17
CA LEU A 430 22.85 -47.07 19.43
C LEU A 430 24.24 -47.06 20.09
N ILE A 431 24.34 -47.01 21.42
CA ILE A 431 25.62 -47.14 22.12
C ILE A 431 25.68 -48.44 22.95
N THR A 432 26.20 -49.49 22.33
CA THR A 432 26.56 -50.75 23.02
C THR A 432 28.02 -50.67 23.46
N PHE A 433 28.28 -50.62 24.78
CA PHE A 433 29.63 -50.64 25.33
C PHE A 433 30.17 -52.07 25.46
N SER A 434 31.08 -52.48 24.57
CA SER A 434 31.92 -53.67 24.78
C SER A 434 33.29 -53.28 25.35
N LYS A 435 33.58 -53.73 26.57
CA LYS A 435 34.91 -53.72 27.19
C LYS A 435 35.86 -54.62 26.40
N ASN A 436 37.01 -54.12 25.96
CA ASN A 436 38.31 -54.74 26.22
C ASN A 436 39.50 -53.86 25.84
N VAL A 437 40.58 -54.12 26.57
CA VAL A 437 41.87 -53.43 26.62
C VAL A 437 42.84 -54.02 25.58
N GLU A 438 43.78 -53.19 25.10
CA GLU A 438 45.23 -53.45 24.90
C GLU A 438 45.86 -53.07 23.52
N ALA A 439 46.54 -51.90 23.52
CA ALA A 439 47.91 -51.59 23.05
C ALA A 439 48.38 -51.56 21.56
N VAL A 440 49.24 -50.52 21.31
CA VAL A 440 50.37 -50.30 20.33
C VAL A 440 50.02 -49.70 18.94
N GLN A 441 50.25 -48.39 18.65
CA GLN A 441 51.47 -47.69 18.10
C GLN A 441 51.95 -48.20 16.69
N ILE A 442 52.35 -47.45 15.65
CA ILE A 442 52.76 -46.04 15.34
C ILE A 442 52.70 -45.82 13.80
N GLY A 443 52.58 -44.56 13.34
CA GLY A 443 53.18 -44.08 12.08
C GLY A 443 52.47 -42.88 11.38
N THR A 444 52.47 -41.67 11.96
CA THR A 444 53.23 -40.44 11.54
C THR A 444 53.00 -39.86 10.12
N ALA A 445 52.40 -38.67 10.05
CA ALA A 445 52.95 -37.39 9.53
C ALA A 445 51.87 -36.27 9.68
N ALA A 446 52.05 -35.29 10.58
CA ALA A 446 52.41 -33.88 10.30
C ALA A 446 51.29 -33.04 9.62
N VAL A 447 50.83 -31.86 10.07
CA VAL A 447 51.30 -30.85 11.04
C VAL A 447 50.16 -29.82 11.29
N LYS A 448 50.16 -29.19 12.50
CA LYS A 448 49.45 -27.95 12.98
C LYS A 448 47.91 -28.01 13.06
N GLU A 449 47.24 -27.67 14.16
CA GLU A 449 47.40 -26.51 15.06
C GLU A 449 46.62 -26.80 16.37
N LYS A 450 47.09 -26.39 17.57
CA LYS A 450 46.27 -25.82 18.67
C LYS A 450 46.99 -25.61 20.03
N THR A 451 46.85 -24.35 20.48
CA THR A 451 46.49 -23.82 21.84
C THR A 451 47.35 -23.98 23.11
N LYS A 452 47.17 -22.92 23.93
CA LYS A 452 46.96 -22.84 25.40
C LYS A 452 48.15 -22.49 26.28
N LEU A 453 47.84 -21.71 27.33
CA LEU A 453 48.09 -21.95 28.77
C LEU A 453 47.82 -20.64 29.57
N SER A 454 47.33 -20.57 30.82
CA SER A 454 47.02 -21.57 31.86
C SER A 454 46.44 -20.91 33.13
N ARG A 455 45.97 -21.79 34.05
CA ARG A 455 45.91 -21.73 35.54
C ARG A 455 44.53 -21.45 36.17
N ARG A 456 43.82 -22.45 36.72
CA ARG A 456 43.96 -23.17 38.03
C ARG A 456 43.65 -22.27 39.26
N SER A 457 42.57 -22.54 40.01
CA SER A 457 42.55 -23.39 41.24
C SER A 457 41.22 -23.33 42.03
N SER A 458 40.96 -24.41 42.81
CA SER A 458 40.20 -24.55 44.09
C SER A 458 38.72 -24.08 44.16
N ARG A 459 37.71 -24.92 44.46
CA ARG A 459 37.33 -25.74 45.66
C ARG A 459 36.33 -25.02 46.59
N ASP A 460 35.41 -25.84 47.13
CA ASP A 460 34.46 -25.65 48.25
C ASP A 460 33.18 -24.82 48.01
N SER A 461 32.02 -25.06 48.64
CA SER A 461 31.36 -26.19 49.35
C SER A 461 30.04 -25.61 49.92
N GLY A 462 28.93 -26.38 49.88
CA GLY A 462 27.91 -26.40 50.96
C GLY A 462 26.61 -25.56 50.88
N GLY A 463 25.49 -26.19 51.28
CA GLY A 463 24.33 -25.57 51.97
C GLY A 463 23.00 -25.56 51.19
N GLU A 464 22.18 -26.62 51.24
CA GLU A 464 21.02 -26.84 52.16
C GLU A 464 19.74 -26.02 51.84
N SER A 465 18.69 -26.68 51.33
CA SER A 465 17.40 -27.03 51.99
C SER A 465 16.38 -25.87 52.05
N SER A 466 15.09 -26.02 51.72
CA SER A 466 14.11 -26.79 52.50
C SER A 466 12.77 -27.00 51.76
N LEU A 467 12.16 -28.17 52.03
CA LEU A 467 10.81 -28.62 51.67
C LEU A 467 9.73 -28.00 52.59
N SER A 468 8.48 -27.88 52.11
CA SER A 468 7.29 -28.07 52.97
C SER A 468 6.04 -28.48 52.16
N ASN A 469 5.21 -29.34 52.77
CA ASN A 469 4.08 -30.09 52.22
C ASN A 469 2.75 -29.68 52.91
N THR A 470 1.67 -29.59 52.10
CA THR A 470 0.25 -30.03 52.31
C THR A 470 -0.62 -29.43 53.47
N PRO A 471 -1.93 -29.81 53.67
CA PRO A 471 -3.17 -29.65 52.85
C PRO A 471 -4.45 -29.24 53.67
N GLY A 472 -5.66 -29.12 53.04
CA GLY A 472 -6.99 -29.19 53.72
C GLY A 472 -8.14 -28.32 53.12
N THR A 473 -9.18 -28.84 52.43
CA THR A 473 -10.54 -29.33 52.85
C THR A 473 -11.67 -28.28 53.10
N THR A 474 -12.64 -28.18 52.15
CA THR A 474 -14.16 -28.11 52.18
C THR A 474 -14.96 -27.37 53.32
N PRO A 475 -16.29 -27.03 53.22
CA PRO A 475 -17.39 -27.54 52.34
C PRO A 475 -18.52 -26.56 51.82
N VAL A 476 -19.19 -26.99 50.73
CA VAL A 476 -20.66 -27.09 50.42
C VAL A 476 -21.70 -26.04 50.90
N LYS A 477 -22.53 -25.55 49.94
CA LYS A 477 -24.01 -25.43 50.13
C LYS A 477 -24.78 -25.60 48.79
N ARG A 478 -25.77 -26.50 48.81
CA ARG A 478 -26.74 -26.87 47.75
C ARG A 478 -28.17 -26.40 48.13
N LEU A 479 -29.10 -26.63 47.19
CA LEU A 479 -30.60 -26.75 47.24
C LEU A 479 -31.25 -25.65 46.37
N ASP A 480 -32.29 -25.85 45.54
CA ASP A 480 -33.06 -26.99 44.99
C ASP A 480 -33.99 -26.35 43.91
N ALA A 481 -34.09 -26.86 42.68
CA ALA A 481 -34.97 -27.93 42.17
C ALA A 481 -36.47 -27.58 42.02
N SER A 482 -36.96 -27.59 40.77
CA SER A 482 -38.34 -27.99 40.42
C SER A 482 -38.34 -28.79 39.11
N LYS A 483 -38.87 -30.01 39.21
CA LYS A 483 -38.93 -31.10 38.21
C LYS A 483 -40.11 -30.95 37.26
N GLU A 484 -40.00 -31.54 36.07
CA GLU A 484 -41.01 -32.48 35.54
C GLU A 484 -40.39 -33.48 34.53
N LYS A 485 -40.87 -34.74 34.60
CA LYS A 485 -40.51 -35.97 33.85
C LYS A 485 -41.64 -36.25 32.81
N LYS A 486 -41.60 -37.16 31.82
CA LYS A 486 -40.63 -37.95 31.01
C LYS A 486 -41.48 -39.06 30.35
N GLU A 487 -41.28 -39.41 29.07
CA GLU A 487 -41.56 -40.73 28.41
C GLU A 487 -41.32 -40.58 26.87
N ASP A 488 -40.70 -41.46 26.06
CA ASP A 488 -39.87 -42.66 26.29
C ASP A 488 -39.12 -43.12 24.99
N ALA A 489 -38.00 -43.86 25.18
CA ALA A 489 -37.25 -44.81 24.29
C ALA A 489 -36.56 -44.37 22.96
N PRO A 490 -35.58 -45.15 22.40
CA PRO A 490 -34.46 -45.90 23.00
C PRO A 490 -33.06 -45.61 22.35
N SER A 491 -32.03 -46.17 23.01
CA SER A 491 -30.57 -46.16 22.79
C SER A 491 -29.98 -46.27 21.36
N LYS A 492 -28.89 -45.51 21.09
CA LYS A 492 -27.73 -45.90 20.26
C LYS A 492 -26.47 -45.09 20.66
N SER A 493 -25.32 -45.75 20.55
CA SER A 493 -23.93 -45.41 20.94
C SER A 493 -23.39 -44.02 20.52
N PRO A 494 -22.35 -43.48 21.20
CA PRO A 494 -21.75 -42.21 20.84
C PRO A 494 -20.87 -42.37 19.59
N HIS A 495 -21.27 -41.69 18.51
CA HIS A 495 -20.41 -41.45 17.37
C HIS A 495 -19.34 -40.42 17.74
N HIS A 496 -18.09 -40.78 17.51
CA HIS A 496 -16.96 -39.87 17.38
C HIS A 496 -17.29 -38.78 16.34
N GLU A 497 -17.44 -37.54 16.79
CA GLU A 497 -17.20 -36.40 15.90
C GLU A 497 -15.69 -36.28 15.67
N PRO A 498 -15.23 -36.21 14.41
CA PRO A 498 -13.81 -36.05 14.13
C PRO A 498 -13.41 -34.63 14.52
N ALA A 499 -12.47 -34.54 15.46
CA ALA A 499 -11.78 -33.31 15.77
C ALA A 499 -11.17 -32.75 14.47
N LEU A 500 -11.57 -31.52 14.14
CA LEU A 500 -10.94 -30.71 13.10
C LEU A 500 -9.45 -30.67 13.41
N LYS A 501 -8.62 -31.31 12.58
CA LYS A 501 -7.16 -31.24 12.68
C LYS A 501 -6.77 -29.77 12.49
N LYS A 502 -6.49 -29.06 13.58
CA LYS A 502 -5.74 -27.80 13.52
C LYS A 502 -4.38 -28.15 12.92
N ALA A 503 -4.11 -27.68 11.70
CA ALA A 503 -2.77 -27.66 11.17
C ALA A 503 -1.89 -26.93 12.20
N THR A 504 -0.94 -27.66 12.78
CA THR A 504 0.12 -27.11 13.61
C THR A 504 0.96 -26.22 12.70
N PHE A 505 0.84 -24.90 12.88
CA PHE A 505 1.47 -23.91 12.03
C PHE A 505 2.98 -23.89 12.30
N ASP A 506 3.75 -24.15 11.25
CA ASP A 506 5.19 -24.39 11.30
C ASP A 506 5.97 -23.06 11.12
N GLY A 507 5.77 -22.12 12.04
CA GLY A 507 6.50 -20.85 12.12
C GLY A 507 6.19 -19.79 11.04
N PHE A 508 6.71 -18.58 11.24
CA PHE A 508 6.59 -17.43 10.34
C PHE A 508 7.93 -17.20 9.63
N PRO A 509 8.06 -17.51 8.33
CA PRO A 509 9.27 -17.26 7.56
C PRO A 509 9.59 -15.76 7.53
N GLN A 510 10.81 -15.40 7.91
CA GLN A 510 11.27 -14.02 7.99
C GLN A 510 12.65 -13.88 7.34
N HIS A 511 12.82 -12.75 6.67
CA HIS A 511 14.10 -12.26 6.17
C HIS A 511 14.43 -10.92 6.83
N SER A 512 15.69 -10.73 7.22
CA SER A 512 16.21 -9.44 7.66
C SER A 512 17.27 -8.99 6.66
N SER A 513 17.05 -7.83 6.05
CA SER A 513 17.99 -7.28 5.07
C SER A 513 19.33 -6.92 5.71
N VAL A 514 20.32 -6.70 4.85
CA VAL A 514 21.56 -6.03 5.25
C VAL A 514 21.30 -4.61 5.76
N ASP A 515 22.19 -4.13 6.63
CA ASP A 515 22.20 -2.74 7.08
C ASP A 515 22.76 -1.83 5.98
N CYS A 516 22.03 -0.77 5.64
CA CYS A 516 22.50 0.28 4.74
C CYS A 516 22.65 1.60 5.50
N GLU A 517 23.63 2.42 5.13
CA GLU A 517 23.77 3.76 5.72
C GLU A 517 22.50 4.60 5.49
N PHE A 518 22.10 5.37 6.51
CA PHE A 518 20.93 6.22 6.39
C PHE A 518 21.19 7.38 5.42
N ASN A 519 20.40 7.43 4.33
CA ASN A 519 20.37 8.53 3.37
C ASN A 519 18.92 8.84 2.98
N SER A 520 18.68 10.00 2.38
CA SER A 520 17.39 10.42 1.81
C SER A 520 16.91 9.52 0.65
N PHE A 521 17.86 8.82 0.02
CA PHE A 521 17.66 7.81 -1.00
C PHE A 521 18.61 6.63 -0.72
N ILE A 522 18.06 5.44 -0.49
CA ILE A 522 18.80 4.24 -0.11
C ILE A 522 18.52 3.18 -1.17
N ARG A 523 19.58 2.66 -1.79
CA ARG A 523 19.51 1.48 -2.67
C ARG A 523 19.95 0.28 -1.85
N MET A 524 19.06 -0.70 -1.72
CA MET A 524 19.36 -1.92 -0.96
C MET A 524 19.75 -3.06 -1.91
N GLY A 525 18.93 -3.35 -2.92
CA GLY A 525 19.16 -4.45 -3.86
C GLY A 525 19.19 -5.82 -3.17
N ASP A 526 18.53 -5.92 -2.02
CA ASP A 526 18.58 -7.06 -1.11
C ASP A 526 17.50 -8.07 -1.49
N LEU A 527 17.93 -9.26 -1.92
CA LEU A 527 17.08 -10.34 -2.44
C LEU A 527 16.80 -11.37 -1.36
N CYS A 528 15.53 -11.72 -1.18
CA CYS A 528 15.09 -12.85 -0.37
C CYS A 528 14.11 -13.74 -1.15
N SER A 529 13.98 -15.00 -0.75
CA SER A 529 13.10 -15.97 -1.38
C SER A 529 12.25 -16.66 -0.33
N PHE A 530 10.94 -16.74 -0.61
CA PHE A 530 9.99 -17.39 0.26
C PHE A 530 9.24 -18.52 -0.45
N GLN A 531 9.06 -19.63 0.25
CA GLN A 531 8.14 -20.66 -0.18
C GLN A 531 6.71 -20.29 0.23
N LEU A 532 5.83 -20.14 -0.76
CA LEU A 532 4.43 -19.81 -0.52
C LEU A 532 3.64 -21.07 -0.15
N MET A 533 2.76 -20.90 0.83
CA MET A 533 1.83 -21.91 1.30
C MET A 533 0.47 -21.28 1.55
N GLU A 534 -0.60 -22.07 1.41
CA GLU A 534 -2.00 -21.67 1.60
C GLU A 534 -2.28 -20.77 2.84
N PRO A 535 -1.69 -21.01 4.03
CA PRO A 535 -1.98 -20.15 5.19
C PRO A 535 -1.38 -18.74 5.11
N PHE A 536 -0.41 -18.45 4.24
CA PHE A 536 0.22 -17.12 4.18
C PHE A 536 -0.55 -16.18 3.27
N SER A 537 -1.25 -15.21 3.86
CA SER A 537 -2.07 -14.24 3.14
C SER A 537 -1.39 -12.88 2.97
N TYR A 538 -0.35 -12.58 3.74
CA TYR A 538 0.33 -11.29 3.75
C TYR A 538 1.86 -11.44 3.74
N LEU A 539 2.50 -10.56 2.98
CA LEU A 539 3.89 -10.17 3.14
C LEU A 539 3.93 -8.87 3.96
N ASN A 540 4.43 -8.97 5.19
CA ASN A 540 4.59 -7.83 6.08
C ASN A 540 6.02 -7.30 5.98
N LEU A 541 6.19 -6.02 5.66
CA LEU A 541 7.47 -5.34 5.59
C LEU A 541 7.56 -4.26 6.66
N SER A 542 8.64 -4.26 7.43
CA SER A 542 8.94 -3.25 8.45
C SER A 542 10.30 -2.61 8.18
N VAL A 543 10.37 -1.28 8.13
CA VAL A 543 11.61 -0.52 7.93
C VAL A 543 12.06 0.04 9.27
N PHE A 544 13.28 -0.30 9.68
CA PHE A 544 13.87 0.13 10.95
C PHE A 544 15.07 1.03 10.72
N GLY A 545 15.19 2.06 11.55
CA GLY A 545 16.39 2.88 11.67
C GLY A 545 17.18 2.48 12.92
N LYS A 546 18.49 2.39 12.79
CA LYS A 546 19.42 2.20 13.91
C LYS A 546 19.97 3.55 14.36
N SER A 547 19.99 3.77 15.66
CA SER A 547 20.75 4.85 16.31
C SER A 547 21.68 4.25 17.37
N SER A 548 22.51 5.09 18.03
CA SER A 548 23.50 4.61 19.01
C SER A 548 22.90 3.76 20.13
N ASP A 549 21.64 4.02 20.49
CA ASP A 549 21.03 3.46 21.70
C ASP A 549 19.74 2.66 21.45
N GLU A 550 19.12 2.75 20.26
CA GLU A 550 17.82 2.11 19.98
C GLU A 550 17.58 1.80 18.49
N HIS A 551 16.75 0.78 18.24
CA HIS A 551 16.15 0.46 16.94
C HIS A 551 14.74 1.02 16.88
N ARG A 552 14.44 1.82 15.84
CA ARG A 552 13.16 2.51 15.72
C ARG A 552 12.46 2.12 14.43
N LEU A 553 11.19 1.71 14.51
CA LEU A 553 10.34 1.53 13.33
C LEU A 553 10.07 2.89 12.67
N LEU A 554 10.43 3.02 11.40
CA LEU A 554 10.28 4.24 10.59
C LEU A 554 9.02 4.20 9.73
N GLY A 555 8.61 3.02 9.31
CA GLY A 555 7.42 2.77 8.51
C GLY A 555 7.21 1.27 8.31
N TYR A 556 5.99 0.89 7.92
CA TYR A 556 5.64 -0.51 7.66
C TYR A 556 4.67 -0.63 6.47
N LEU A 557 4.52 -1.83 5.93
CA LEU A 557 3.66 -2.16 4.80
C LEU A 557 3.12 -3.58 4.95
N ASN A 558 1.84 -3.77 4.65
CA ASN A 558 1.19 -5.08 4.68
C ASN A 558 0.61 -5.35 3.30
N ILE A 559 1.25 -6.24 2.54
CA ILE A 559 0.90 -6.47 1.14
C ILE A 559 0.20 -7.83 1.06
N PRO A 560 -1.07 -7.90 0.62
CA PRO A 560 -1.74 -9.16 0.37
C PRO A 560 -0.98 -9.98 -0.68
N ILE A 561 -0.69 -11.25 -0.38
CA ILE A 561 0.02 -12.14 -1.31
C ILE A 561 -0.77 -12.28 -2.61
N SER A 562 -2.10 -12.44 -2.53
CA SER A 562 -2.98 -12.53 -3.71
C SER A 562 -2.82 -11.36 -4.67
N SER A 563 -2.63 -10.13 -4.16
CA SER A 563 -2.37 -8.95 -4.98
C SER A 563 -1.01 -9.03 -5.69
N ILE A 564 0.04 -9.51 -5.01
CA ILE A 564 1.36 -9.70 -5.62
C ILE A 564 1.25 -10.73 -6.75
N LEU A 565 0.63 -11.87 -6.48
CA LEU A 565 0.50 -12.97 -7.45
C LEU A 565 -0.31 -12.55 -8.68
N GLN A 566 -1.39 -11.79 -8.47
CA GLN A 566 -2.20 -11.27 -9.57
C GLN A 566 -1.36 -10.40 -10.50
N GLU A 567 -0.63 -9.44 -9.94
CA GLU A 567 0.18 -8.52 -10.73
C GLU A 567 1.36 -9.25 -11.42
N CYS A 568 1.98 -10.21 -10.75
CA CYS A 568 2.98 -11.10 -11.34
C CYS A 568 2.41 -11.92 -12.51
N SER A 569 1.14 -12.37 -12.41
CA SER A 569 0.49 -13.19 -13.44
C SER A 569 0.18 -12.44 -14.75
N GLU A 570 0.20 -11.10 -14.73
CA GLU A 570 0.07 -10.28 -15.94
C GLU A 570 1.31 -10.36 -16.84
N SER A 571 2.45 -10.82 -16.30
CA SER A 571 3.71 -10.99 -16.99
C SER A 571 4.03 -12.47 -17.20
N HIS A 572 4.46 -12.84 -18.41
CA HIS A 572 4.97 -14.19 -18.68
C HIS A 572 6.24 -14.54 -17.89
N LEU A 573 6.94 -13.55 -17.35
CA LEU A 573 8.11 -13.75 -16.50
C LEU A 573 7.76 -13.91 -15.01
N GLY A 574 6.49 -13.74 -14.63
CA GLY A 574 6.07 -13.70 -13.23
C GLY A 574 6.61 -12.48 -12.48
N HIS A 575 7.10 -11.46 -13.21
CA HIS A 575 7.78 -10.29 -12.64
C HIS A 575 6.83 -9.11 -12.46
N HIS A 576 6.91 -8.44 -11.30
CA HIS A 576 6.18 -7.23 -10.99
C HIS A 576 7.05 -6.27 -10.18
N LEU A 577 7.05 -4.98 -10.54
CA LEU A 577 7.79 -3.92 -9.85
C LEU A 577 6.82 -2.83 -9.42
N LYS A 578 6.78 -2.51 -8.12
CA LYS A 578 5.83 -1.52 -7.58
C LYS A 578 6.38 -0.72 -6.41
N LYS A 579 6.05 0.57 -6.42
CA LYS A 579 6.39 1.52 -5.36
C LYS A 579 5.23 1.63 -4.38
N TYR A 580 5.53 1.44 -3.10
CA TYR A 580 4.57 1.47 -2.01
C TYR A 580 4.90 2.60 -1.02
N PRO A 581 3.93 3.44 -0.64
CA PRO A 581 4.10 4.42 0.43
C PRO A 581 4.06 3.72 1.78
N LEU A 582 5.05 3.98 2.63
CA LEU A 582 5.12 3.40 3.98
C LEU A 582 4.01 3.96 4.88
N LEU A 583 3.43 3.10 5.71
CA LEU A 583 2.42 3.44 6.69
C LEU A 583 3.06 3.97 8.00
N PRO A 584 2.36 4.86 8.72
CA PRO A 584 2.83 5.45 9.98
C PRO A 584 3.09 4.42 11.09
N PRO A 585 4.33 4.31 11.62
CA PRO A 585 4.64 3.45 12.75
C PRO A 585 4.00 3.95 14.06
N GLU A 586 3.62 5.23 14.14
CA GLU A 586 2.77 5.88 15.15
C GLU A 586 2.15 7.14 14.50
N ALA A 587 1.02 7.68 15.00
CA ALA A 587 0.63 9.01 14.51
C ALA A 587 1.49 10.08 15.16
N ILE A 588 2.29 10.74 14.31
CA ILE A 588 3.06 11.91 14.69
C ILE A 588 2.11 13.10 14.87
N ASP A 589 2.35 13.91 15.90
CA ASP A 589 1.73 15.23 16.01
C ASP A 589 2.29 16.14 14.89
N VAL A 590 1.52 16.25 13.81
CA VAL A 590 1.88 17.09 12.66
C VAL A 590 1.59 18.57 12.88
N SER A 591 1.17 19.01 14.07
CA SER A 591 0.96 20.43 14.37
C SER A 591 2.17 21.28 13.96
N ASN A 592 3.39 20.73 14.13
CA ASN A 592 4.66 21.37 13.79
C ASN A 592 5.13 21.16 12.34
N HIS A 593 4.45 20.35 11.54
CA HIS A 593 4.85 20.14 10.14
C HIS A 593 4.62 21.41 9.32
N GLN A 594 5.58 21.82 8.50
CA GLN A 594 5.52 23.09 7.74
C GLN A 594 4.26 23.19 6.85
N LEU A 595 3.78 22.05 6.34
CA LEU A 595 2.59 21.97 5.48
C LEU A 595 1.30 21.64 6.22
N SER A 596 1.30 21.56 7.56
CA SER A 596 0.15 21.14 8.37
C SER A 596 -1.09 22.01 8.15
N MET A 597 -0.87 23.30 7.87
CA MET A 597 -1.93 24.29 7.60
C MET A 597 -2.36 24.34 6.13
N GLN A 598 -1.65 23.66 5.22
CA GLN A 598 -1.95 23.70 3.79
C GLN A 598 -3.08 22.72 3.44
N SER A 599 -3.99 23.15 2.56
CA SER A 599 -5.11 22.31 2.16
C SER A 599 -4.62 21.11 1.34
N GLY A 600 -5.13 19.92 1.64
CA GLY A 600 -4.75 18.69 0.93
C GLY A 600 -3.48 18.02 1.45
N PHE A 601 -2.88 18.57 2.53
CA PHE A 601 -1.85 17.87 3.27
C PHE A 601 -2.41 16.60 3.93
N ASP A 602 -1.66 15.50 3.82
CA ASP A 602 -2.05 14.17 4.30
C ASP A 602 -0.85 13.52 4.97
N GLN A 603 -0.86 13.53 6.30
CA GLN A 603 0.26 13.09 7.13
C GLN A 603 0.63 11.62 6.94
N ASN A 604 -0.30 10.79 6.46
CA ASN A 604 -0.08 9.34 6.34
C ASN A 604 0.97 8.99 5.27
N TYR A 605 1.30 9.93 4.38
CA TYR A 605 2.29 9.74 3.33
C TYR A 605 3.67 10.33 3.69
N CYS A 606 3.87 10.78 4.93
CA CYS A 606 5.13 11.41 5.35
C CYS A 606 6.20 10.44 5.88
N TYR A 607 6.07 9.13 5.60
CA TYR A 607 6.93 8.08 6.18
C TYR A 607 7.87 7.44 5.17
N GLY A 608 7.85 7.92 3.92
CA GLY A 608 8.70 7.44 2.85
C GLY A 608 8.00 6.44 1.94
N ASP A 609 8.76 5.93 0.99
CA ASP A 609 8.29 4.97 -0.01
C ASP A 609 9.36 3.91 -0.23
N VAL A 610 8.92 2.67 -0.45
CA VAL A 610 9.77 1.54 -0.83
C VAL A 610 9.42 1.06 -2.24
N LEU A 611 10.44 0.74 -3.04
CA LEU A 611 10.30 0.07 -4.32
C LEU A 611 10.60 -1.41 -4.11
N LEU A 612 9.63 -2.27 -4.46
CA LEU A 612 9.75 -3.71 -4.35
C LEU A 612 9.63 -4.36 -5.72
N SER A 613 10.55 -5.27 -6.00
CA SER A 613 10.53 -6.16 -7.16
C SER A 613 10.13 -7.55 -6.70
N PHE A 614 9.20 -8.17 -7.42
CA PHE A 614 8.68 -9.50 -7.13
C PHE A 614 8.87 -10.40 -8.35
N VAL A 615 9.35 -11.62 -8.12
CA VAL A 615 9.31 -12.69 -9.12
C VAL A 615 8.59 -13.88 -8.52
N TRP A 616 7.45 -14.23 -9.10
CA TRP A 616 6.68 -15.40 -8.71
C TRP A 616 6.88 -16.53 -9.71
N THR A 617 7.25 -17.70 -9.18
CA THR A 617 7.26 -18.95 -9.95
C THR A 617 6.18 -19.87 -9.41
N GLU A 618 5.17 -20.15 -10.22
CA GLU A 618 4.09 -21.06 -9.85
C GLU A 618 4.66 -22.46 -9.55
N GLY A 619 4.28 -23.02 -8.41
CA GLY A 619 4.70 -24.36 -8.04
C GLY A 619 4.00 -25.38 -8.94
N SER A 620 4.76 -26.29 -9.57
CA SER A 620 4.17 -27.46 -10.20
C SER A 620 3.49 -28.30 -9.11
N LEU A 621 2.18 -28.15 -8.97
CA LEU A 621 1.37 -29.16 -8.31
C LEU A 621 1.57 -30.43 -9.11
N ALA A 622 2.38 -31.36 -8.58
CA ALA A 622 2.33 -32.75 -9.01
C ALA A 622 0.90 -33.23 -8.81
N THR A 623 0.07 -33.12 -9.85
CA THR A 623 -1.27 -33.67 -9.89
C THR A 623 -1.14 -35.18 -9.82
N ALA A 624 -1.18 -35.71 -8.60
CA ALA A 624 -1.50 -37.11 -8.35
C ALA A 624 -2.98 -37.34 -8.68
N SER A 625 -3.32 -37.33 -9.96
CA SER A 625 -4.53 -37.97 -10.48
C SER A 625 -4.31 -38.27 -11.95
N GLY A 626 -3.92 -39.51 -12.24
CA GLY A 626 -3.89 -40.01 -13.60
C GLY A 626 -5.29 -39.99 -14.20
N SER A 627 -5.48 -39.20 -15.25
CA SER A 627 -6.50 -39.45 -16.26
C SER A 627 -6.01 -38.90 -17.59
N THR A 628 -5.82 -39.82 -18.53
CA THR A 628 -5.53 -39.60 -19.94
C THR A 628 -6.47 -38.55 -20.56
N PRO A 629 -5.97 -37.63 -21.42
CA PRO A 629 -6.83 -36.64 -22.04
C PRO A 629 -7.63 -37.29 -23.18
N SER A 630 -8.95 -37.40 -23.02
CA SER A 630 -9.84 -37.66 -24.13
C SER A 630 -10.14 -36.32 -24.84
N MET A 631 -9.76 -36.21 -26.11
CA MET A 631 -10.20 -35.13 -26.99
C MET A 631 -11.74 -35.09 -27.07
N LYS A 632 -12.35 -34.01 -26.58
CA LYS A 632 -13.64 -33.54 -27.08
C LYS A 632 -13.59 -32.02 -27.31
N SER A 633 -13.65 -31.69 -28.59
CA SER A 633 -13.77 -30.36 -29.17
C SER A 633 -14.94 -29.56 -28.59
N SER A 634 -14.68 -28.34 -28.15
CA SER A 634 -15.71 -27.33 -27.86
C SER A 634 -15.33 -26.02 -28.57
N THR A 635 -15.70 -25.95 -29.85
CA THR A 635 -15.81 -24.72 -30.63
C THR A 635 -16.98 -23.89 -30.08
N GLU A 636 -16.73 -22.95 -29.18
CA GLU A 636 -17.64 -21.84 -28.89
C GLU A 636 -16.93 -20.80 -28.01
N ASN A 637 -16.07 -19.95 -28.60
CA ASN A 637 -15.67 -18.64 -28.04
C ASN A 637 -14.86 -17.77 -29.03
N ILE A 638 -15.13 -17.88 -30.33
CA ILE A 638 -14.61 -16.94 -31.34
C ILE A 638 -15.80 -16.28 -32.01
N LYS A 639 -16.39 -15.27 -31.34
CA LYS A 639 -17.26 -14.24 -31.93
C LYS A 639 -17.56 -13.14 -30.91
N LYS A 640 -16.52 -12.43 -30.46
CA LYS A 640 -16.65 -11.10 -29.84
C LYS A 640 -15.34 -10.32 -29.91
N LEU A 641 -14.84 -10.11 -31.13
CA LEU A 641 -13.84 -9.11 -31.45
C LEU A 641 -14.08 -8.66 -32.90
N LYS A 642 -15.00 -7.70 -33.05
CA LYS A 642 -15.13 -6.82 -34.22
C LYS A 642 -16.15 -5.72 -33.89
N LEU A 643 -15.63 -4.59 -33.40
CA LEU A 643 -16.13 -3.23 -33.61
C LEU A 643 -15.23 -2.26 -32.82
N ILE A 644 -14.15 -1.83 -33.48
CA ILE A 644 -13.73 -0.43 -33.47
C ILE A 644 -14.12 0.10 -34.86
#